data_AF-A0A7J6CGM0-F1
#
_entry.id   AF-A0A7J6CGM0-F1
#
_cell.length_a   1.000
_cell.length_b   1.000
_cell.length_c   1.000
_cell.angle_alpha   90.00
_cell.angle_beta   90.00
_cell.angle_gamma   90.00
#
_symmetry.space_group_name_H-M   'P 1'
#
loop_
_entity.id
_entity.type
_entity.pdbx_description
1 polymer ?
#
loop_
_entity_poly.entity_id
_entity_poly.type
_entity_poly.pdbx_seq_one_letter_code
_entity_poly.pdbx_strand_id
1 'polypeptide(L)'
;MEKKEQKRHQHKHSGPKAQKKNRKREQGQEQDERKRNPRAFSVQSAVRMAKTFHRTQDIKTKKHHIPLVDRTPLEPPPVVIVVMGPPKVGKSTLIRCLIKNYTRQKLSDICGPVTIVSGKKRRLTLIECNNDINSMIDLAKVADLVLMLIDASFGFEMETFEFLNICQVHGFPRVMGVLTHLDTFKNNKTLRKTKKRLKHRFWTEVYQGAKLFYLSGMVYGEYQTQEVKNLGRFISVMKFRPLVWRTSHSYVVADRMEDLTDPEAIRLNPKCDRTVSLYGYLRGTFLKNKCQVHIPGVGDFSVADVSFLPDPCPLPEVIKKRALNVKERLLYAPMAGVGGLVYDKDAVYIDMPSGHASRQQEEVRPTTELVHSLIGTQATLDAKMAASKVSLFTGAAALTPEEVQENEKQNPMEIREWDEKAQRERRRAVFADEDDDEEESDDEEEEEEEEDEEEEDEEGLTTLKKEDEKAAPPVKKQKFEERVEMPAFADSDDELEKSEDDESEEEEDEGDEENEEMEEGEPVKRSSGPDSGLCSEEDDEDEEEDSDMDEDGDGIVKSKMSSKPPEEENLDTEDAEMGYETAGALRWKEDLAQKASEAYLRHQLATPNLRKLVYGTVAEKEEEDSNDEEELGGLFKVSRPEKSKKVRADAMDCSRFHPDSSHDWDQEEMLASIRDCFVTGKWEEDKDAATLLKEDDELYGDFEDLETGEVHKAKTKAEGENDDEINGDDDDDDEEEEAPQVKLDDDEVQKNKRLEKKRRLKERFDAQYDDGDATYFDDLKEEMQKQAELNRQEFEDVDDEVRVQYEGFRPGMYVRVEIPALPCEFVTNFDPHYPVILGGLGPSEGNVGYLQMRLKKHRWHSRILKTRDPLILSLGWRRFQTIPLYYIEDHNGRHRLLKYTPEHMHCGATIWGPITPQGTGFLAVQTVGGIKANFRIAATGVVLDLDKSVTIVKKLKLIGYPYKIFKNTCFIQGMFNTVLEVAKFEGASIRTVSGIKGQIKKALRTPPGAFRATFEDRLLMSDIAFLRSWYPVSVPQLYNPVTSLLMPVGQKDTWAGMRTLGQLKHDLDIRNKPNQDSLYKPVVRQIRHFNTLHIPKELQKALPFKNKPKQMQAKGKTPRDLQRPAVVREPHEKKVAALLDALSSVYAYKNKKAKAEQHAKHKEFLKQKDKQDAERQKRLKEERKKTFRAMGQKEKKKLKSSLKGASKDN
;
A
#
# COMPACT_ATOMS: atom_id res chain seq x y z
N MET A 1 -66.72 -13.50 -76.70
CA MET A 1 -67.52 -13.78 -75.48
C MET A 1 -66.59 -13.70 -74.29
N GLU A 2 -66.99 -13.03 -73.21
CA GLU A 2 -66.21 -13.02 -71.97
C GLU A 2 -66.43 -14.30 -71.15
N LYS A 3 -65.40 -14.73 -70.44
CA LYS A 3 -65.56 -15.35 -69.11
C LYS A 3 -64.67 -14.58 -68.14
N LYS A 4 -65.26 -13.67 -67.37
CA LYS A 4 -64.57 -12.99 -66.27
C LYS A 4 -64.37 -14.01 -65.13
N GLU A 5 -63.13 -14.46 -64.91
CA GLU A 5 -62.81 -15.16 -63.67
C GLU A 5 -62.93 -14.19 -62.49
N GLN A 6 -63.73 -14.58 -61.49
CA GLN A 6 -63.93 -13.75 -60.29
C GLN A 6 -62.68 -13.79 -59.41
N LYS A 7 -62.25 -12.62 -58.91
CA LYS A 7 -61.19 -12.55 -57.90
C LYS A 7 -61.63 -13.31 -56.64
N ARG A 8 -60.90 -14.35 -56.25
CA ARG A 8 -61.14 -15.04 -54.98
C ARG A 8 -60.99 -14.06 -53.83
N HIS A 9 -62.06 -13.89 -53.03
CA HIS A 9 -62.02 -13.05 -51.85
C HIS A 9 -61.14 -13.71 -50.77
N GLN A 10 -60.29 -12.90 -50.11
CA GLN A 10 -59.39 -13.39 -49.08
C GLN A 10 -60.20 -13.65 -47.79
N HIS A 11 -60.23 -14.90 -47.32
CA HIS A 11 -60.91 -15.24 -46.06
C HIS A 11 -60.29 -14.46 -44.88
N LYS A 12 -61.14 -14.02 -43.95
CA LYS A 12 -60.72 -13.33 -42.73
C LYS A 12 -60.03 -14.31 -41.76
N HIS A 13 -58.75 -14.59 -41.98
CA HIS A 13 -57.94 -15.31 -41.00
C HIS A 13 -57.90 -14.51 -39.69
N SER A 14 -58.15 -15.19 -38.57
CA SER A 14 -58.07 -14.59 -37.25
C SER A 14 -56.62 -14.25 -36.93
N GLY A 15 -56.32 -12.95 -36.78
CA GLY A 15 -54.95 -12.48 -36.58
C GLY A 15 -54.30 -13.03 -35.29
N PRO A 16 -52.96 -12.95 -35.14
CA PRO A 16 -52.22 -13.60 -34.04
C PRO A 16 -52.60 -13.15 -32.61
N LYS A 17 -53.46 -12.13 -32.45
CA LYS A 17 -54.13 -11.82 -31.17
C LYS A 17 -55.17 -12.88 -30.76
N ALA A 18 -55.87 -13.48 -31.71
CA ALA A 18 -56.90 -14.50 -31.47
C ALA A 18 -56.28 -15.87 -31.09
N GLN A 19 -55.27 -16.31 -31.83
CA GLN A 19 -54.50 -17.51 -31.47
C GLN A 19 -53.85 -17.40 -30.08
N LYS A 20 -53.40 -16.20 -29.68
CA LYS A 20 -52.95 -15.91 -28.31
C LYS A 20 -54.07 -15.88 -27.25
N LYS A 21 -55.35 -15.82 -27.65
CA LYS A 21 -56.50 -15.87 -26.73
C LYS A 21 -57.01 -17.31 -26.55
N ASN A 22 -56.97 -18.14 -27.59
CA ASN A 22 -57.26 -19.58 -27.51
C ASN A 22 -56.20 -20.33 -26.68
N ARG A 23 -54.91 -20.10 -26.95
CA ARG A 23 -53.79 -20.59 -26.11
C ARG A 23 -53.78 -20.08 -24.66
N LYS A 24 -54.69 -19.17 -24.31
CA LYS A 24 -54.92 -18.67 -22.95
C LYS A 24 -56.17 -19.29 -22.28
N ARG A 25 -56.90 -20.14 -22.99
CA ARG A 25 -58.04 -20.95 -22.51
C ARG A 25 -57.72 -22.45 -22.47
N GLU A 26 -56.83 -22.90 -23.36
CA GLU A 26 -56.36 -24.29 -23.45
C GLU A 26 -55.38 -24.71 -22.33
N GLN A 27 -55.00 -23.81 -21.42
CA GLN A 27 -54.18 -24.13 -20.24
C GLN A 27 -55.02 -24.05 -18.98
N GLY A 28 -55.36 -25.22 -18.43
CA GLY A 28 -56.08 -25.38 -17.17
C GLY A 28 -55.25 -25.02 -15.94
N GLN A 29 -55.81 -25.31 -14.76
CA GLN A 29 -55.28 -24.89 -13.46
C GLN A 29 -54.15 -25.79 -12.97
N GLU A 30 -52.91 -25.30 -13.09
CA GLU A 30 -51.74 -25.82 -12.35
C GLU A 30 -50.77 -24.67 -12.08
N GLN A 31 -50.23 -24.60 -10.86
CA GLN A 31 -49.53 -23.43 -10.33
C GLN A 31 -48.04 -23.38 -10.74
N ASP A 32 -47.82 -23.04 -12.00
CA ASP A 32 -46.50 -22.99 -12.62
C ASP A 32 -45.96 -21.54 -12.70
N GLU A 33 -44.99 -21.20 -11.83
CA GLU A 33 -44.47 -19.83 -11.64
C GLU A 33 -43.96 -19.16 -12.94
N ARG A 34 -43.55 -19.97 -13.92
CA ARG A 34 -43.00 -19.52 -15.21
C ARG A 34 -44.02 -18.78 -16.09
N LYS A 35 -45.29 -18.65 -15.66
CA LYS A 35 -46.38 -17.94 -16.36
C LYS A 35 -46.60 -16.48 -15.91
N ARG A 36 -45.75 -15.88 -15.05
CA ARG A 36 -45.83 -14.45 -14.68
C ARG A 36 -45.88 -13.54 -15.92
N ASN A 37 -46.90 -12.69 -16.03
CA ASN A 37 -47.18 -11.87 -17.22
C ASN A 37 -46.13 -10.73 -17.37
N PRO A 38 -45.26 -10.72 -18.39
CA PRO A 38 -44.20 -9.70 -18.53
C PRO A 38 -44.73 -8.30 -18.90
N ARG A 39 -46.04 -8.14 -19.11
CA ARG A 39 -46.71 -6.83 -19.21
C ARG A 39 -47.31 -6.32 -17.89
N ALA A 40 -47.43 -7.17 -16.87
CA ALA A 40 -47.76 -6.73 -15.52
C ALA A 40 -46.50 -6.24 -14.81
N PHE A 41 -45.38 -6.95 -14.99
CA PHE A 41 -44.05 -6.59 -14.46
C PHE A 41 -43.27 -5.61 -15.36
N SER A 42 -43.95 -4.76 -16.13
CA SER A 42 -43.29 -3.72 -16.93
C SER A 42 -43.19 -2.40 -16.14
N VAL A 43 -42.00 -1.84 -16.02
CA VAL A 43 -41.78 -0.55 -15.34
C VAL A 43 -42.57 0.60 -15.96
N GLN A 44 -43.12 1.46 -15.08
CA GLN A 44 -43.81 2.71 -15.42
C GLN A 44 -42.95 3.66 -16.30
N SER A 45 -41.62 3.65 -16.14
CA SER A 45 -40.72 4.42 -17.00
C SER A 45 -39.41 3.66 -17.26
N ALA A 46 -39.33 3.02 -18.44
CA ALA A 46 -38.12 2.36 -18.90
C ALA A 46 -36.93 3.32 -19.06
N VAL A 47 -37.17 4.60 -19.42
CA VAL A 47 -36.10 5.61 -19.56
C VAL A 47 -35.54 6.01 -18.19
N ARG A 48 -36.38 6.19 -17.16
CA ARG A 48 -35.92 6.46 -15.79
C ARG A 48 -35.16 5.24 -15.24
N MET A 49 -35.69 4.02 -15.43
CA MET A 49 -35.01 2.79 -15.02
C MET A 49 -33.65 2.64 -15.71
N ALA A 50 -33.56 2.86 -17.03
CA ALA A 50 -32.28 2.78 -17.76
C ALA A 50 -31.27 3.82 -17.28
N LYS A 51 -31.68 5.08 -17.05
CA LYS A 51 -30.80 6.12 -16.47
C LYS A 51 -30.31 5.73 -15.07
N THR A 52 -31.18 5.20 -14.22
CA THR A 52 -30.78 4.72 -12.88
C THR A 52 -29.85 3.51 -12.97
N PHE A 53 -30.15 2.53 -13.82
CA PHE A 53 -29.34 1.32 -14.01
C PHE A 53 -27.94 1.65 -14.55
N HIS A 54 -27.84 2.52 -15.57
CA HIS A 54 -26.53 3.01 -16.02
C HIS A 54 -25.80 3.75 -14.90
N ARG A 55 -26.48 4.61 -14.12
CA ARG A 55 -25.86 5.30 -12.98
C ARG A 55 -25.40 4.35 -11.87
N THR A 56 -26.14 3.28 -11.56
CA THR A 56 -25.72 2.30 -10.53
C THR A 56 -24.58 1.41 -11.02
N GLN A 57 -24.59 1.00 -12.29
CA GLN A 57 -23.46 0.29 -12.91
C GLN A 57 -22.21 1.18 -13.01
N ASP A 58 -22.35 2.46 -13.37
CA ASP A 58 -21.30 3.48 -13.31
C ASP A 58 -20.77 3.75 -11.90
N ILE A 59 -21.49 3.34 -10.85
CA ILE A 59 -21.08 3.43 -9.44
C ILE A 59 -20.46 2.10 -8.97
N LYS A 60 -21.04 0.93 -9.29
CA LYS A 60 -20.41 -0.40 -9.04
C LYS A 60 -19.02 -0.44 -9.72
N THR A 61 -18.93 -0.10 -11.00
CA THR A 61 -17.65 -0.05 -11.75
C THR A 61 -16.62 0.94 -11.23
N LYS A 62 -17.03 2.04 -10.58
CA LYS A 62 -16.11 2.99 -9.91
C LYS A 62 -15.69 2.56 -8.50
N LYS A 63 -16.35 1.56 -7.91
CA LYS A 63 -15.94 0.94 -6.63
C LYS A 63 -14.88 -0.14 -6.84
N HIS A 64 -15.00 -0.95 -7.89
CA HIS A 64 -14.03 -2.03 -8.18
C HIS A 64 -12.62 -1.45 -8.33
N HIS A 65 -11.67 -2.05 -7.63
CA HIS A 65 -10.24 -1.75 -7.72
C HIS A 65 -9.44 -3.06 -7.75
N ILE A 66 -8.13 -2.98 -7.93
CA ILE A 66 -7.26 -4.15 -7.70
C ILE A 66 -7.34 -4.47 -6.19
N PRO A 67 -7.76 -5.67 -5.76
CA PRO A 67 -7.69 -6.07 -4.36
C PRO A 67 -6.21 -6.14 -3.94
N LEU A 68 -5.92 -5.70 -2.72
CA LEU A 68 -4.57 -5.70 -2.15
C LEU A 68 -4.67 -6.24 -0.73
N VAL A 69 -3.72 -7.10 -0.33
CA VAL A 69 -3.67 -7.62 1.03
C VAL A 69 -3.48 -6.44 1.98
N ASP A 70 -4.45 -6.21 2.86
CA ASP A 70 -4.24 -5.34 4.00
C ASP A 70 -3.53 -6.14 5.09
N ARG A 71 -2.45 -5.58 5.62
CA ARG A 71 -1.59 -6.20 6.64
C ARG A 71 -1.56 -5.39 7.93
N THR A 72 -2.49 -4.45 8.12
CA THR A 72 -2.61 -3.74 9.39
C THR A 72 -3.06 -4.71 10.50
N PRO A 73 -2.34 -4.75 11.64
CA PRO A 73 -2.70 -5.54 12.81
C PRO A 73 -3.93 -4.95 13.52
N LEU A 74 -4.41 -5.65 14.56
CA LEU A 74 -5.47 -5.16 15.46
C LEU A 74 -5.07 -3.83 16.15
N GLU A 75 -3.79 -3.73 16.55
CA GLU A 75 -3.19 -2.53 17.13
C GLU A 75 -2.34 -1.77 16.10
N PRO A 76 -2.91 -0.82 15.34
CA PRO A 76 -2.18 -0.18 14.25
C PRO A 76 -0.97 0.63 14.76
N PRO A 77 0.19 0.56 14.08
CA PRO A 77 1.30 1.46 14.36
C PRO A 77 0.88 2.92 14.10
N PRO A 78 1.56 3.90 14.72
CA PRO A 78 1.19 5.29 14.56
C PRO A 78 1.41 5.78 13.12
N VAL A 79 0.33 6.32 12.56
CA VAL A 79 0.20 6.79 11.17
C VAL A 79 1.19 7.91 10.93
N VAL A 80 2.04 7.79 9.90
CA VAL A 80 3.08 8.79 9.67
C VAL A 80 2.53 9.96 8.86
N ILE A 81 2.51 11.14 9.49
CA ILE A 81 2.10 12.42 8.91
C ILE A 81 3.36 13.25 8.66
N VAL A 82 3.71 13.43 7.39
CA VAL A 82 4.84 14.27 6.99
C VAL A 82 4.36 15.68 6.67
N VAL A 83 4.95 16.67 7.33
CA VAL A 83 4.70 18.08 7.12
C VAL A 83 5.75 18.61 6.15
N MET A 84 5.36 18.78 4.89
CA MET A 84 6.25 19.16 3.79
C MET A 84 5.83 20.50 3.21
N GLY A 85 6.80 21.36 2.97
CA GLY A 85 6.65 22.64 2.32
C GLY A 85 8.00 23.34 2.18
N PRO A 86 8.06 24.45 1.43
CA PRO A 86 9.28 25.20 1.18
C PRO A 86 9.89 25.80 2.47
N PRO A 87 11.13 26.33 2.41
CA PRO A 87 11.70 27.09 3.52
C PRO A 87 10.76 28.20 4.01
N LYS A 88 10.75 28.45 5.33
CA LYS A 88 10.02 29.55 6.00
C LYS A 88 8.48 29.53 5.90
N VAL A 89 7.86 28.54 5.27
CA VAL A 89 6.38 28.46 5.11
C VAL A 89 5.58 28.21 6.41
N GLY A 90 6.24 27.97 7.55
CA GLY A 90 5.58 27.77 8.86
C GLY A 90 5.38 26.31 9.30
N LYS A 91 6.16 25.36 8.77
CA LYS A 91 6.07 23.90 9.08
C LYS A 91 6.05 23.60 10.58
N SER A 92 7.08 24.01 11.32
CA SER A 92 7.22 23.79 12.76
C SER A 92 6.15 24.52 13.58
N THR A 93 5.67 25.69 13.10
CA THR A 93 4.52 26.39 13.70
C THR A 93 3.24 25.57 13.56
N LEU A 94 2.99 24.96 12.41
CA LEU A 94 1.82 24.09 12.22
C LEU A 94 1.86 22.86 13.14
N ILE A 95 3.03 22.21 13.26
CA ILE A 95 3.21 21.06 14.15
C ILE A 95 2.96 21.45 15.61
N ARG A 96 3.54 22.55 16.11
CA ARG A 96 3.28 23.08 17.47
C ARG A 96 1.79 23.32 17.71
N CYS A 97 1.09 23.95 16.76
CA CYS A 97 -0.34 24.20 16.87
C CYS A 97 -1.19 22.91 16.83
N LEU A 98 -0.83 21.92 16.00
CA LEU A 98 -1.52 20.63 15.94
C LEU A 98 -1.35 19.84 17.25
N ILE A 99 -0.13 19.75 17.78
CA ILE A 99 0.15 19.08 19.06
C ILE A 99 -0.65 19.74 20.18
N LYS A 100 -0.56 21.08 20.31
CA LYS A 100 -1.34 21.85 21.30
C LYS A 100 -2.85 21.63 21.18
N ASN A 101 -3.39 21.46 19.98
CA ASN A 101 -4.81 21.16 19.76
C ASN A 101 -5.22 19.75 20.25
N TYR A 102 -4.34 18.75 20.14
CA TYR A 102 -4.63 17.38 20.61
C TYR A 102 -4.33 17.22 22.11
N THR A 103 -3.10 17.51 22.53
CA THR A 103 -2.54 17.20 23.86
C THR A 103 -2.75 18.30 24.89
N ARG A 104 -3.07 19.54 24.45
CA ARG A 104 -3.08 20.79 25.24
C ARG A 104 -1.71 21.27 25.75
N GLN A 105 -0.66 20.49 25.56
CA GLN A 105 0.72 20.86 25.94
C GLN A 105 1.37 21.76 24.88
N LYS A 106 2.38 22.53 25.28
CA LYS A 106 3.27 23.26 24.36
C LYS A 106 4.63 22.56 24.29
N LEU A 107 5.24 22.58 23.11
CA LEU A 107 6.66 22.26 22.91
C LEU A 107 7.39 23.56 22.53
N SER A 108 8.60 23.75 23.04
CA SER A 108 9.51 24.82 22.61
C SER A 108 9.93 24.57 21.17
N ASP A 109 10.74 23.54 20.96
CA ASP A 109 11.26 23.11 19.66
C ASP A 109 10.72 21.74 19.23
N ILE A 110 10.79 21.49 17.93
CA ILE A 110 10.41 20.23 17.30
C ILE A 110 11.65 19.64 16.65
N CYS A 111 12.02 18.46 17.12
CA CYS A 111 13.13 17.67 16.62
C CYS A 111 12.70 16.19 16.60
N GLY A 112 13.18 15.44 15.62
CA GLY A 112 12.77 14.06 15.39
C GLY A 112 11.28 13.87 15.04
N PRO A 113 10.79 12.62 15.10
CA PRO A 113 9.37 12.30 15.03
C PRO A 113 8.66 12.58 16.36
N VAL A 114 7.39 13.02 16.29
CA VAL A 114 6.55 13.32 17.46
C VAL A 114 5.27 12.50 17.41
N THR A 115 5.13 11.52 18.32
CA THR A 115 3.97 10.62 18.38
C THR A 115 2.93 11.12 19.39
N ILE A 116 1.65 11.13 18.99
CA ILE A 116 0.51 11.60 19.79
C ILE A 116 -0.71 10.69 19.67
N VAL A 117 -1.46 10.55 20.76
CA VAL A 117 -2.78 9.87 20.73
C VAL A 117 -3.83 10.86 20.20
N SER A 118 -4.51 10.52 19.10
CA SER A 118 -5.50 11.38 18.43
C SER A 118 -6.95 10.88 18.57
N GLY A 119 -7.14 9.59 18.82
CA GLY A 119 -8.43 8.93 18.94
C GLY A 119 -8.25 7.54 19.54
N LYS A 120 -9.29 6.95 20.14
CA LYS A 120 -9.17 5.69 20.91
C LYS A 120 -8.63 4.48 20.13
N LYS A 121 -8.69 4.50 18.79
CA LYS A 121 -8.07 3.49 17.90
C LYS A 121 -6.98 4.08 16.98
N ARG A 122 -6.46 5.28 17.29
CA ARG A 122 -5.61 6.09 16.38
C ARG A 122 -4.61 6.99 17.09
N ARG A 123 -3.34 6.62 16.90
CA ARG A 123 -2.13 7.41 17.19
C ARG A 123 -1.49 7.89 15.89
N LEU A 124 -0.82 9.04 15.94
CA LEU A 124 -0.23 9.73 14.78
C LEU A 124 1.23 10.07 15.10
N THR A 125 2.15 9.88 14.16
CA THR A 125 3.52 10.40 14.24
C THR A 125 3.65 11.59 13.30
N LEU A 126 3.89 12.79 13.82
CA LEU A 126 4.18 13.99 13.05
C LEU A 126 5.68 14.08 12.79
N ILE A 127 6.09 14.36 11.55
CA ILE A 127 7.51 14.56 11.19
C ILE A 127 7.64 15.79 10.29
N GLU A 128 8.58 16.70 10.59
CA GLU A 128 8.93 17.79 9.68
C GLU A 128 9.83 17.30 8.53
N CYS A 129 9.55 17.76 7.30
CA CYS A 129 10.39 17.46 6.15
C CYS A 129 11.41 18.59 5.90
N ASN A 130 12.70 18.26 5.98
CA ASN A 130 13.79 19.16 5.55
C ASN A 130 13.69 19.45 4.05
N ASN A 131 14.35 20.55 3.61
CA ASN A 131 14.28 21.03 2.22
C ASN A 131 15.19 20.24 1.25
N ASP A 132 16.01 19.33 1.77
CA ASP A 132 16.87 18.45 0.98
C ASP A 132 16.07 17.35 0.25
N ILE A 133 16.51 17.05 -0.97
CA ILE A 133 15.89 16.04 -1.82
C ILE A 133 16.08 14.61 -1.26
N ASN A 134 17.11 14.35 -0.45
CA ASN A 134 17.27 13.04 0.20
C ASN A 134 16.18 12.81 1.26
N SER A 135 16.01 13.77 2.19
CA SER A 135 14.97 13.71 3.22
C SER A 135 13.57 13.67 2.61
N MET A 136 13.32 14.44 1.55
CA MET A 136 12.08 14.35 0.76
C MET A 136 11.84 12.96 0.17
N ILE A 137 12.88 12.29 -0.34
CA ILE A 137 12.81 10.94 -0.92
C ILE A 137 12.44 9.90 0.13
N ASP A 138 13.05 9.94 1.32
CA ASP A 138 12.81 8.92 2.33
C ASP A 138 11.46 9.10 3.02
N LEU A 139 11.13 10.35 3.39
CA LEU A 139 9.84 10.67 3.97
C LEU A 139 8.69 10.39 3.00
N ALA A 140 8.86 10.56 1.69
CA ALA A 140 7.84 10.15 0.71
C ALA A 140 7.63 8.63 0.65
N LYS A 141 8.67 7.81 0.87
CA LYS A 141 8.52 6.34 0.97
C LYS A 141 7.70 5.95 2.19
N VAL A 142 7.80 6.70 3.29
CA VAL A 142 7.19 6.39 4.60
C VAL A 142 5.81 7.04 4.84
N ALA A 143 5.57 8.27 4.37
CA ALA A 143 4.39 9.10 4.73
C ALA A 143 3.04 8.49 4.34
N ASP A 144 2.14 8.22 5.28
CA ASP A 144 0.75 7.80 5.01
C ASP A 144 -0.13 9.01 4.67
N LEU A 145 0.13 10.12 5.36
CA LEU A 145 -0.44 11.44 5.09
C LEU A 145 0.68 12.45 4.85
N VAL A 146 0.48 13.32 3.85
CA VAL A 146 1.31 14.49 3.59
C VAL A 146 0.46 15.73 3.84
N LEU A 147 0.88 16.56 4.79
CA LEU A 147 0.41 17.94 4.92
C LEU A 147 1.33 18.84 4.09
N MET A 148 0.82 19.27 2.93
CA MET A 148 1.57 20.05 1.95
C MET A 148 1.32 21.54 2.16
N LEU A 149 2.25 22.23 2.83
CA LEU A 149 2.21 23.66 3.04
C LEU A 149 2.60 24.40 1.76
N ILE A 150 1.81 25.42 1.43
CA ILE A 150 1.98 26.28 0.27
C ILE A 150 1.87 27.72 0.79
N ASP A 151 2.85 28.57 0.48
CA ASP A 151 2.72 30.01 0.67
C ASP A 151 1.71 30.56 -0.34
N ALA A 152 0.64 31.21 0.12
CA ALA A 152 -0.34 31.80 -0.79
C ALA A 152 0.18 33.03 -1.52
N SER A 153 1.15 33.76 -0.93
CA SER A 153 1.72 35.00 -1.45
C SER A 153 2.67 34.73 -2.62
N PHE A 154 3.62 33.80 -2.44
CA PHE A 154 4.53 33.34 -3.49
C PHE A 154 3.86 32.33 -4.45
N GLY A 155 3.11 31.37 -3.91
CA GLY A 155 2.47 30.29 -4.66
C GLY A 155 3.23 28.95 -4.56
N PHE A 156 3.30 28.22 -5.68
CA PHE A 156 3.95 26.90 -5.72
C PHE A 156 5.44 27.01 -6.02
N GLU A 157 6.28 26.59 -5.07
CA GLU A 157 7.73 26.44 -5.24
C GLU A 157 8.12 25.08 -5.84
N MET A 158 9.35 25.00 -6.35
CA MET A 158 9.84 23.84 -7.11
C MET A 158 9.93 22.58 -6.24
N GLU A 159 10.31 22.74 -4.98
CA GLU A 159 10.33 21.73 -3.92
C GLU A 159 8.98 21.03 -3.78
N THR A 160 7.88 21.80 -3.79
CA THR A 160 6.52 21.23 -3.67
C THR A 160 6.16 20.34 -4.85
N PHE A 161 6.58 20.76 -6.06
CA PHE A 161 6.41 19.97 -7.27
C PHE A 161 7.37 18.77 -7.32
N GLU A 162 8.59 18.89 -6.82
CA GLU A 162 9.53 17.77 -6.72
C GLU A 162 8.99 16.68 -5.80
N PHE A 163 8.56 17.04 -4.59
CA PHE A 163 7.95 16.11 -3.64
C PHE A 163 6.70 15.40 -4.20
N LEU A 164 5.82 16.12 -4.90
CA LEU A 164 4.67 15.50 -5.57
C LEU A 164 5.09 14.44 -6.60
N ASN A 165 6.13 14.69 -7.39
CA ASN A 165 6.63 13.71 -8.38
C ASN A 165 7.38 12.54 -7.72
N ILE A 166 8.05 12.75 -6.57
CA ILE A 166 8.64 11.68 -5.76
C ILE A 166 7.54 10.74 -5.25
N CYS A 167 6.49 11.28 -4.64
CA CYS A 167 5.31 10.53 -4.20
C CYS A 167 4.64 9.76 -5.34
N GLN A 168 4.49 10.37 -6.53
CA GLN A 168 3.91 9.68 -7.69
C GLN A 168 4.75 8.48 -8.18
N VAL A 169 6.04 8.42 -7.86
CA VAL A 169 6.96 7.34 -8.27
C VAL A 169 7.07 6.23 -7.23
N HIS A 170 7.21 6.57 -5.94
CA HIS A 170 7.38 5.58 -4.87
C HIS A 170 6.04 5.03 -4.31
N GLY A 171 4.92 5.69 -4.61
CA GLY A 171 3.57 5.27 -4.23
C GLY A 171 2.79 6.43 -3.61
N PHE A 172 1.76 6.91 -4.31
CA PHE A 172 1.13 8.19 -3.97
C PHE A 172 0.31 8.10 -2.66
N PRO A 173 0.70 8.80 -1.58
CA PRO A 173 0.02 8.75 -0.29
C PRO A 173 -1.22 9.66 -0.31
N ARG A 174 -1.89 9.79 0.85
CA ARG A 174 -2.91 10.84 0.99
C ARG A 174 -2.20 12.20 1.11
N VAL A 175 -2.66 13.20 0.34
CA VAL A 175 -2.12 14.56 0.38
C VAL A 175 -3.25 15.54 0.72
N MET A 176 -3.05 16.37 1.75
CA MET A 176 -3.88 17.54 2.04
C MET A 176 -3.04 18.79 1.81
N GLY A 177 -3.57 19.78 1.10
CA GLY A 177 -2.92 21.07 0.97
C GLY A 177 -3.26 21.99 2.13
N VAL A 178 -2.32 22.83 2.55
CA VAL A 178 -2.51 23.87 3.56
C VAL A 178 -1.94 25.18 3.02
N LEU A 179 -2.80 26.16 2.74
CA LEU A 179 -2.37 27.51 2.34
C LEU A 179 -2.11 28.37 3.57
N THR A 180 -0.92 28.97 3.62
CA THR A 180 -0.46 29.89 4.67
C THR A 180 -0.28 31.31 4.11
N HIS A 181 0.08 32.29 4.96
CA HIS A 181 0.40 33.67 4.57
C HIS A 181 -0.75 34.38 3.80
N LEU A 182 -2.00 34.10 4.23
CA LEU A 182 -3.20 34.71 3.66
C LEU A 182 -3.45 36.14 4.16
N ASP A 183 -2.87 36.49 5.31
CA ASP A 183 -2.78 37.80 5.93
C ASP A 183 -2.01 38.84 5.10
N THR A 184 -1.01 38.38 4.33
CA THR A 184 -0.17 39.20 3.45
C THR A 184 -1.00 39.87 2.32
N PHE A 185 -2.21 39.38 2.04
CA PHE A 185 -3.12 39.94 1.03
C PHE A 185 -4.02 41.04 1.59
N LYS A 186 -3.62 42.31 1.38
CA LYS A 186 -4.45 43.48 1.69
C LYS A 186 -5.82 43.52 0.95
N ASN A 187 -5.91 42.89 -0.23
CA ASN A 187 -7.09 43.00 -1.11
C ASN A 187 -7.90 41.70 -1.20
N ASN A 188 -9.09 41.66 -0.61
CA ASN A 188 -9.98 40.48 -0.62
C ASN A 188 -10.32 39.96 -2.03
N LYS A 189 -10.47 40.84 -3.04
CA LYS A 189 -10.69 40.42 -4.44
C LYS A 189 -9.48 39.68 -5.03
N THR A 190 -8.25 40.02 -4.68
CA THR A 190 -7.05 39.28 -5.14
C THR A 190 -6.84 38.00 -4.35
N LEU A 191 -7.10 38.01 -3.04
CA LEU A 191 -7.10 36.81 -2.19
C LEU A 191 -8.07 35.73 -2.71
N ARG A 192 -9.33 36.08 -3.01
CA ARG A 192 -10.32 35.15 -3.60
C ARG A 192 -9.84 34.58 -4.95
N LYS A 193 -9.31 35.43 -5.85
CA LYS A 193 -8.75 35.00 -7.15
C LYS A 193 -7.54 34.06 -6.98
N THR A 194 -6.61 34.37 -6.07
CA THR A 194 -5.42 33.55 -5.79
C THR A 194 -5.78 32.21 -5.15
N LYS A 195 -6.67 32.18 -4.15
CA LYS A 195 -7.21 30.92 -3.57
C LYS A 195 -7.81 30.02 -4.67
N LYS A 196 -8.64 30.56 -5.59
CA LYS A 196 -9.20 29.81 -6.72
C LYS A 196 -8.10 29.29 -7.66
N ARG A 197 -7.13 30.13 -8.05
CA ARG A 197 -5.98 29.75 -8.91
C ARG A 197 -5.15 28.60 -8.32
N LEU A 198 -4.75 28.74 -7.05
CA LEU A 198 -3.93 27.72 -6.37
C LEU A 198 -4.71 26.42 -6.16
N LYS A 199 -6.01 26.50 -5.84
CA LYS A 199 -6.92 25.34 -5.73
C LYS A 199 -7.02 24.53 -7.03
N HIS A 200 -7.25 25.18 -8.17
CA HIS A 200 -7.27 24.49 -9.46
C HIS A 200 -5.90 23.90 -9.84
N ARG A 201 -4.79 24.61 -9.55
CA ARG A 201 -3.44 24.09 -9.76
C ARG A 201 -3.14 22.85 -8.90
N PHE A 202 -3.52 22.87 -7.62
CA PHE A 202 -3.40 21.74 -6.69
C PHE A 202 -4.20 20.52 -7.20
N TRP A 203 -5.45 20.72 -7.60
CA TRP A 203 -6.30 19.68 -8.18
C TRP A 203 -5.74 19.05 -9.46
N THR A 204 -5.00 19.82 -10.26
CA THR A 204 -4.38 19.35 -11.52
C THR A 204 -3.20 18.41 -11.28
N GLU A 205 -2.48 18.55 -10.16
CA GLU A 205 -1.23 17.80 -9.87
C GLU A 205 -1.39 16.73 -8.78
N VAL A 206 -2.46 16.79 -7.97
CA VAL A 206 -2.81 15.82 -6.93
C VAL A 206 -3.97 14.93 -7.40
N TYR A 207 -5.21 15.42 -7.30
CA TYR A 207 -6.39 14.87 -7.96
C TYR A 207 -7.55 15.88 -7.89
N GLN A 208 -8.49 15.78 -8.82
CA GLN A 208 -9.65 16.68 -8.87
C GLN A 208 -10.48 16.56 -7.57
N GLY A 209 -10.71 17.68 -6.89
CA GLY A 209 -11.43 17.70 -5.62
C GLY A 209 -10.58 17.41 -4.37
N ALA A 210 -9.25 17.33 -4.48
CA ALA A 210 -8.35 17.24 -3.32
C ALA A 210 -8.59 18.36 -2.30
N LYS A 211 -8.44 18.04 -1.01
CA LYS A 211 -8.75 18.98 0.09
C LYS A 211 -7.60 19.97 0.28
N LEU A 212 -7.99 21.25 0.40
CA LEU A 212 -7.10 22.39 0.55
C LEU A 212 -7.64 23.26 1.69
N PHE A 213 -6.89 23.33 2.78
CA PHE A 213 -7.16 24.15 3.94
C PHE A 213 -6.57 25.54 3.76
N TYR A 214 -7.10 26.49 4.51
CA TYR A 214 -6.65 27.87 4.57
C TYR A 214 -6.34 28.16 6.02
N LEU A 215 -5.11 28.59 6.30
CA LEU A 215 -4.71 29.12 7.59
C LEU A 215 -4.54 30.63 7.44
N SER A 216 -5.29 31.36 8.25
CA SER A 216 -5.24 32.81 8.36
C SER A 216 -3.93 33.25 9.04
N GLY A 217 -3.81 34.55 9.33
CA GLY A 217 -2.61 35.09 9.98
C GLY A 217 -2.33 34.49 11.36
N MET A 218 -1.07 34.59 11.79
CA MET A 218 -0.65 34.13 13.11
C MET A 218 -1.06 35.12 14.21
N VAL A 219 -1.45 34.62 15.37
CA VAL A 219 -1.80 35.40 16.56
C VAL A 219 -0.93 34.90 17.71
N TYR A 220 -0.11 35.79 18.30
CA TYR A 220 0.92 35.43 19.29
C TYR A 220 1.87 34.30 18.86
N GLY A 221 2.16 34.21 17.55
CA GLY A 221 3.01 33.16 16.98
C GLY A 221 2.34 31.80 16.75
N GLU A 222 1.04 31.67 17.09
CA GLU A 222 0.24 30.46 16.85
C GLU A 222 -0.78 30.69 15.71
N TYR A 223 -1.20 29.63 15.01
CA TYR A 223 -2.33 29.70 14.05
C TYR A 223 -3.69 29.70 14.78
N GLN A 224 -4.73 30.24 14.14
CA GLN A 224 -6.06 30.35 14.75
C GLN A 224 -6.63 28.97 15.12
N THR A 225 -6.97 28.78 16.40
CA THR A 225 -7.31 27.49 17.00
C THR A 225 -8.46 26.77 16.30
N GLN A 226 -9.48 27.48 15.82
CA GLN A 226 -10.62 26.91 15.12
C GLN A 226 -10.24 26.34 13.73
N GLU A 227 -9.31 26.97 13.01
CA GLU A 227 -8.82 26.46 11.71
C GLU A 227 -7.97 25.19 11.92
N VAL A 228 -7.10 25.19 12.92
CA VAL A 228 -6.26 24.04 13.31
C VAL A 228 -7.11 22.88 13.82
N LYS A 229 -8.14 23.14 14.63
CA LYS A 229 -9.13 22.16 15.12
C LYS A 229 -9.91 21.52 13.96
N ASN A 230 -10.28 22.31 12.96
CA ASN A 230 -10.91 21.81 11.74
C ASN A 230 -9.96 20.92 10.92
N LEU A 231 -8.70 21.31 10.74
CA LEU A 231 -7.68 20.49 10.09
C LEU A 231 -7.49 19.15 10.85
N GLY A 232 -7.33 19.21 12.18
CA GLY A 232 -7.22 18.03 13.04
C GLY A 232 -8.39 17.06 12.92
N ARG A 233 -9.64 17.57 12.88
CA ARG A 233 -10.84 16.76 12.64
C ARG A 233 -10.77 15.97 11.33
N PHE A 234 -10.24 16.56 10.25
CA PHE A 234 -10.08 15.85 8.97
C PHE A 234 -8.94 14.83 8.99
N ILE A 235 -7.84 15.10 9.70
CA ILE A 235 -6.75 14.16 9.91
C ILE A 235 -7.26 12.91 10.66
N SER A 236 -7.88 13.08 11.83
CA SER A 236 -8.30 11.96 12.68
C SER A 236 -9.32 11.02 12.02
N VAL A 237 -10.12 11.50 11.06
CA VAL A 237 -11.16 10.71 10.35
C VAL A 237 -10.64 10.03 9.06
N MET A 238 -9.47 10.39 8.54
CA MET A 238 -9.04 9.97 7.21
C MET A 238 -8.78 8.45 7.07
N LYS A 239 -9.25 7.83 5.99
CA LYS A 239 -8.89 6.44 5.61
C LYS A 239 -7.73 6.41 4.59
N PHE A 240 -6.72 5.63 4.91
CA PHE A 240 -5.53 5.39 4.08
C PHE A 240 -5.79 4.27 3.07
N ARG A 241 -4.79 3.96 2.23
CA ARG A 241 -4.83 2.86 1.27
C ARG A 241 -3.52 2.08 1.41
N PRO A 242 -3.52 0.73 1.46
CA PRO A 242 -2.29 -0.04 1.43
C PRO A 242 -1.48 0.27 0.16
N LEU A 243 -0.18 0.51 0.33
CA LEU A 243 0.78 0.72 -0.75
C LEU A 243 1.71 -0.49 -0.82
N VAL A 244 1.87 -1.07 -2.02
CA VAL A 244 2.56 -2.36 -2.23
C VAL A 244 3.96 -2.39 -1.62
N TRP A 245 4.74 -1.30 -1.70
CA TRP A 245 6.07 -1.24 -1.10
C TRP A 245 6.03 -1.39 0.44
N ARG A 246 5.06 -0.75 1.10
CA ARG A 246 4.89 -0.79 2.57
C ARG A 246 4.27 -2.11 3.04
N THR A 247 3.39 -2.73 2.27
CA THR A 247 2.82 -4.04 2.63
C THR A 247 3.72 -5.22 2.25
N SER A 248 4.88 -4.99 1.64
CA SER A 248 5.88 -6.03 1.31
C SER A 248 7.17 -5.96 2.12
N HIS A 249 7.53 -4.81 2.68
CA HIS A 249 8.76 -4.62 3.47
C HIS A 249 8.45 -4.12 4.88
N SER A 250 9.19 -4.61 5.87
CA SER A 250 9.23 -4.06 7.21
C SER A 250 10.03 -2.76 7.22
N TYR A 251 9.63 -1.81 8.06
CA TYR A 251 10.43 -0.62 8.34
C TYR A 251 10.14 -0.05 9.72
N VAL A 252 11.17 0.55 10.33
CA VAL A 252 11.07 1.31 11.58
C VAL A 252 11.42 2.77 11.26
N VAL A 253 10.66 3.70 11.82
CA VAL A 253 11.09 5.10 11.94
C VAL A 253 11.68 5.22 13.33
N ALA A 254 12.95 5.60 13.45
CA ALA A 254 13.60 5.69 14.75
C ALA A 254 13.11 6.94 15.49
N ASP A 255 12.45 6.72 16.62
CA ASP A 255 12.00 7.76 17.54
C ASP A 255 13.12 8.17 18.51
N ARG A 256 14.03 7.25 18.90
CA ARG A 256 15.20 7.51 19.77
C ARG A 256 16.44 6.76 19.25
N MET A 257 17.63 7.31 19.54
CA MET A 257 18.95 6.73 19.23
C MET A 257 19.84 6.79 20.48
N GLU A 258 20.60 5.73 20.74
CA GLU A 258 21.62 5.64 21.80
C GLU A 258 22.90 4.95 21.26
N ASP A 259 24.08 5.40 21.68
CA ASP A 259 25.35 4.69 21.45
C ASP A 259 25.61 3.75 22.64
N LEU A 260 25.79 2.46 22.39
CA LEU A 260 26.10 1.43 23.40
C LEU A 260 27.61 1.15 23.50
N THR A 261 28.45 1.85 22.74
CA THR A 261 29.88 1.53 22.63
C THR A 261 30.64 1.90 23.89
N ASP A 262 31.47 0.96 24.40
CA ASP A 262 32.28 1.15 25.60
C ASP A 262 33.08 2.48 25.58
N PRO A 263 32.93 3.35 26.59
CA PRO A 263 33.68 4.61 26.67
C PRO A 263 35.21 4.43 26.64
N GLU A 264 35.70 3.28 27.13
CA GLU A 264 37.10 2.85 27.03
C GLU A 264 37.55 2.65 25.56
N ALA A 265 36.73 1.96 24.75
CA ALA A 265 37.03 1.74 23.33
C ALA A 265 37.01 3.06 22.54
N ILE A 266 36.08 3.96 22.88
CA ILE A 266 36.02 5.32 22.33
C ILE A 266 37.27 6.13 22.70
N ARG A 267 37.73 6.03 23.95
CA ARG A 267 38.94 6.71 24.46
C ARG A 267 40.22 6.21 23.77
N LEU A 268 40.32 4.90 23.53
CA LEU A 268 41.46 4.28 22.84
C LEU A 268 41.46 4.59 21.33
N ASN A 269 40.30 4.48 20.68
CA ASN A 269 40.12 4.69 19.25
C ASN A 269 38.86 5.53 18.98
N PRO A 270 38.95 6.88 18.92
CA PRO A 270 37.77 7.73 18.68
C PRO A 270 37.00 7.41 17.38
N LYS A 271 37.71 6.84 16.39
CA LYS A 271 37.18 6.37 15.11
C LYS A 271 36.79 4.88 15.08
N CYS A 272 36.59 4.23 16.23
CA CYS A 272 35.98 2.91 16.25
C CYS A 272 34.56 2.97 15.69
N ASP A 273 34.17 1.95 14.94
CA ASP A 273 32.76 1.73 14.61
C ASP A 273 31.97 1.46 15.89
N ARG A 274 30.68 1.81 15.87
CA ARG A 274 29.81 1.89 17.04
C ARG A 274 28.72 0.82 17.03
N THR A 275 28.28 0.43 18.22
CA THR A 275 27.06 -0.37 18.41
C THR A 275 25.95 0.58 18.85
N VAL A 276 24.90 0.72 18.05
CA VAL A 276 23.84 1.71 18.26
C VAL A 276 22.51 1.00 18.51
N SER A 277 21.78 1.44 19.54
CA SER A 277 20.37 1.12 19.73
C SER A 277 19.50 2.15 19.00
N LEU A 278 18.60 1.67 18.14
CA LEU A 278 17.58 2.49 17.49
C LEU A 278 16.20 2.01 17.94
N TYR A 279 15.43 2.90 18.56
CA TYR A 279 14.10 2.60 19.10
C TYR A 279 13.01 3.17 18.19
N GLY A 280 11.93 2.44 17.97
CA GLY A 280 10.77 2.98 17.27
C GLY A 280 9.66 1.98 17.00
N TYR A 281 8.50 2.46 16.55
CA TYR A 281 7.40 1.57 16.15
C TYR A 281 7.65 0.87 14.81
N LEU A 282 7.50 -0.45 14.80
CA LEU A 282 7.58 -1.27 13.61
C LEU A 282 6.35 -1.07 12.70
N ARG A 283 6.59 -0.98 11.38
CA ARG A 283 5.59 -0.71 10.35
C ARG A 283 5.79 -1.59 9.12
N GLY A 284 4.74 -1.71 8.32
CA GLY A 284 4.74 -2.47 7.07
C GLY A 284 4.44 -3.95 7.30
N THR A 285 5.47 -4.81 7.20
CA THR A 285 5.38 -6.24 7.50
C THR A 285 6.13 -6.59 8.79
N PHE A 286 6.05 -7.86 9.20
CA PHE A 286 6.86 -8.41 10.28
C PHE A 286 8.36 -8.22 10.05
N LEU A 287 9.11 -7.96 11.12
CA LEU A 287 10.58 -7.91 11.12
C LEU A 287 11.12 -9.25 11.64
N LYS A 288 12.17 -9.79 11.03
CA LYS A 288 12.81 -11.03 11.49
C LYS A 288 14.10 -10.72 12.23
N ASN A 289 14.40 -11.51 13.27
CA ASN A 289 15.69 -11.43 13.96
C ASN A 289 16.85 -11.70 12.99
N LYS A 290 17.96 -10.98 13.21
CA LYS A 290 19.20 -11.04 12.40
C LYS A 290 18.99 -10.76 10.90
N CYS A 291 17.98 -9.95 10.56
CA CYS A 291 17.76 -9.53 9.18
C CYS A 291 18.75 -8.43 8.71
N GLN A 292 18.89 -8.31 7.39
CA GLN A 292 19.60 -7.18 6.79
C GLN A 292 18.68 -5.94 6.70
N VAL A 293 19.22 -4.79 7.08
CA VAL A 293 18.53 -3.50 7.08
C VAL A 293 19.34 -2.45 6.31
N HIS A 294 18.66 -1.55 5.62
CA HIS A 294 19.25 -0.36 5.03
C HIS A 294 18.87 0.88 5.83
N ILE A 295 19.87 1.71 6.18
CA ILE A 295 19.66 3.05 6.73
C ILE A 295 19.93 4.07 5.59
N PRO A 296 18.90 4.74 5.04
CA PRO A 296 19.06 5.67 3.91
C PRO A 296 19.97 6.85 4.24
N GLY A 297 21.21 6.80 3.76
CA GLY A 297 22.21 7.83 4.03
C GLY A 297 23.42 7.37 4.85
N VAL A 298 23.40 6.12 5.32
CA VAL A 298 24.50 5.49 6.05
C VAL A 298 25.00 4.26 5.29
N GLY A 299 24.19 3.20 5.15
CA GLY A 299 24.64 1.94 4.55
C GLY A 299 23.65 0.77 4.69
N ASP A 300 24.10 -0.41 4.25
CA ASP A 300 23.46 -1.70 4.51
C ASP A 300 24.14 -2.34 5.75
N PHE A 301 23.36 -2.83 6.70
CA PHE A 301 23.84 -3.45 7.95
C PHE A 301 23.10 -4.74 8.25
N SER A 302 23.67 -5.58 9.13
CA SER A 302 22.93 -6.67 9.77
C SER A 302 22.50 -6.24 11.16
N VAL A 303 21.27 -6.54 11.54
CA VAL A 303 20.83 -6.42 12.93
C VAL A 303 21.53 -7.50 13.77
N ALA A 304 21.98 -7.16 14.97
CA ALA A 304 22.48 -8.15 15.94
C ALA A 304 21.32 -8.81 16.68
N ASP A 305 20.48 -7.98 17.31
CA ASP A 305 19.28 -8.41 18.03
C ASP A 305 18.15 -7.36 17.93
N VAL A 306 16.93 -7.81 18.21
CA VAL A 306 15.74 -6.95 18.35
C VAL A 306 15.02 -7.36 19.63
N SER A 307 14.76 -6.40 20.52
CA SER A 307 13.82 -6.59 21.62
C SER A 307 12.55 -5.77 21.39
N PHE A 308 11.40 -6.32 21.78
CA PHE A 308 10.18 -5.53 21.90
C PHE A 308 10.13 -4.88 23.28
N LEU A 309 9.40 -3.77 23.39
CA LEU A 309 9.28 -2.98 24.60
C LEU A 309 7.82 -2.56 24.82
N PRO A 310 7.42 -2.27 26.08
CA PRO A 310 6.14 -1.64 26.37
C PRO A 310 5.93 -0.35 25.57
N ASP A 311 4.68 -0.11 25.20
CA ASP A 311 4.31 0.98 24.31
C ASP A 311 4.40 2.35 25.01
N PRO A 312 5.11 3.36 24.46
CA PRO A 312 5.18 4.68 25.07
C PRO A 312 3.94 5.57 24.78
N CYS A 313 3.03 5.14 23.89
CA CYS A 313 1.72 5.77 23.65
C CYS A 313 0.65 4.70 23.36
N PRO A 314 0.26 3.92 24.39
CA PRO A 314 -0.74 2.86 24.27
C PRO A 314 -2.10 3.44 23.88
N LEU A 315 -2.92 2.60 23.24
CA LEU A 315 -4.30 2.94 22.90
C LEU A 315 -5.23 2.62 24.09
N PRO A 316 -6.20 3.49 24.43
CA PRO A 316 -7.08 3.25 25.57
C PRO A 316 -8.11 2.15 25.25
N GLU A 317 -7.81 0.93 25.71
CA GLU A 317 -8.62 -0.30 25.61
C GLU A 317 -10.11 -0.08 25.93
N VAL A 318 -10.39 0.60 27.04
CA VAL A 318 -11.75 0.75 27.59
C VAL A 318 -12.53 1.85 26.85
N ILE A 319 -13.28 1.45 25.82
CA ILE A 319 -14.09 2.34 24.96
C ILE A 319 -15.45 2.71 25.61
N LYS A 320 -15.48 3.02 26.92
CA LYS A 320 -16.72 3.42 27.65
C LYS A 320 -17.35 4.73 27.16
N LYS A 321 -16.60 5.64 26.52
CA LYS A 321 -17.10 6.94 26.01
C LYS A 321 -16.48 7.28 24.64
N ARG A 322 -17.23 8.01 23.79
CA ARG A 322 -16.79 8.43 22.44
C ARG A 322 -15.70 9.51 22.42
N ALA A 323 -15.55 10.28 23.49
CA ALA A 323 -14.53 11.33 23.62
C ALA A 323 -13.22 10.78 24.24
N LEU A 324 -12.10 11.46 23.99
CA LEU A 324 -10.83 11.20 24.68
C LEU A 324 -10.77 11.99 26.00
N ASN A 325 -10.47 11.30 27.10
CA ASN A 325 -10.22 11.91 28.41
C ASN A 325 -8.95 12.79 28.39
N VAL A 326 -8.61 13.45 29.50
CA VAL A 326 -7.34 14.23 29.57
C VAL A 326 -6.14 13.32 29.78
N LYS A 327 -6.20 12.34 30.69
CA LYS A 327 -5.14 11.34 30.92
C LYS A 327 -4.78 10.53 29.66
N GLU A 328 -5.75 10.29 28.78
CA GLU A 328 -5.58 9.54 27.52
C GLU A 328 -4.80 10.31 26.42
N ARG A 329 -4.41 11.58 26.64
CA ARG A 329 -3.79 12.46 25.62
C ARG A 329 -2.27 12.43 25.68
N LEU A 330 -1.69 11.24 25.56
CA LEU A 330 -0.25 11.05 25.64
C LEU A 330 0.49 11.71 24.46
N LEU A 331 1.70 12.17 24.77
CA LEU A 331 2.67 12.81 23.87
C LEU A 331 4.02 12.14 24.09
N TYR A 332 4.61 11.60 23.03
CA TYR A 332 5.94 11.00 23.05
C TYR A 332 6.82 11.63 21.97
N ALA A 333 7.89 12.30 22.40
CA ALA A 333 8.82 13.02 21.53
C ALA A 333 10.20 13.10 22.19
N PRO A 334 10.95 11.97 22.28
CA PRO A 334 12.17 11.89 23.09
C PRO A 334 13.33 12.76 22.55
N MET A 335 13.28 13.17 21.28
CA MET A 335 14.22 14.12 20.67
C MET A 335 13.78 15.59 20.77
N ALA A 336 12.66 15.91 21.44
CA ALA A 336 12.10 17.27 21.50
C ALA A 336 11.84 17.73 22.95
N GLY A 337 11.68 19.05 23.13
CA GLY A 337 11.51 19.70 24.43
C GLY A 337 10.16 19.45 25.11
N VAL A 338 9.89 18.23 25.57
CA VAL A 338 8.65 17.89 26.28
C VAL A 338 8.69 18.49 27.68
N GLY A 339 7.75 19.39 27.99
CA GLY A 339 7.67 20.04 29.30
C GLY A 339 8.82 21.01 29.62
N GLY A 340 9.69 21.31 28.65
CA GLY A 340 10.91 22.10 28.85
C GLY A 340 12.18 21.27 29.07
N LEU A 341 12.10 19.94 29.10
CA LEU A 341 13.27 19.06 29.15
C LEU A 341 13.68 18.64 27.74
N VAL A 342 14.93 18.93 27.35
CA VAL A 342 15.55 18.52 26.07
C VAL A 342 16.69 17.55 26.36
N TYR A 343 16.62 16.35 25.79
CA TYR A 343 17.68 15.34 25.87
C TYR A 343 18.61 15.45 24.66
N ASP A 344 19.92 15.63 24.89
CA ASP A 344 20.95 15.52 23.87
C ASP A 344 22.02 14.53 24.34
N LYS A 345 21.91 13.30 23.83
CA LYS A 345 22.74 12.14 24.22
C LYS A 345 22.66 11.91 25.74
N ASP A 346 23.73 12.26 26.45
CA ASP A 346 23.89 12.06 27.90
C ASP A 346 23.57 13.33 28.72
N ALA A 347 23.31 14.45 28.04
CA ALA A 347 22.98 15.74 28.66
C ALA A 347 21.48 16.01 28.66
N VAL A 348 20.98 16.62 29.74
CA VAL A 348 19.59 17.08 29.86
C VAL A 348 19.59 18.59 30.07
N TYR A 349 19.03 19.33 29.13
CA TYR A 349 18.81 20.77 29.23
C TYR A 349 17.40 21.04 29.74
N ILE A 350 17.24 21.99 30.66
CA ILE A 350 15.96 22.32 31.30
C ILE A 350 15.65 23.80 31.09
N ASP A 351 14.74 24.11 30.17
CA ASP A 351 14.23 25.46 29.92
C ASP A 351 13.25 25.89 31.04
N MET A 352 13.78 26.46 32.13
CA MET A 352 12.93 27.13 33.12
C MET A 352 12.31 28.41 32.53
N PRO A 353 10.99 28.61 32.63
CA PRO A 353 10.35 29.88 32.24
C PRO A 353 10.98 31.07 32.96
N SER A 354 11.34 32.12 32.21
CA SER A 354 12.29 33.17 32.66
C SER A 354 11.91 33.91 33.95
N GLY A 355 10.63 33.87 34.35
CA GLY A 355 10.16 34.41 35.63
C GLY A 355 10.73 33.72 36.88
N HIS A 356 11.25 32.48 36.78
CA HIS A 356 11.95 31.83 37.88
C HIS A 356 13.44 32.22 37.96
N ALA A 357 14.13 32.32 36.82
CA ALA A 357 15.55 32.65 36.78
C ALA A 357 15.85 34.09 37.26
N SER A 358 15.05 35.09 36.85
CA SER A 358 15.18 36.47 37.36
C SER A 358 14.98 36.52 38.88
N ARG A 359 13.98 35.78 39.37
CA ARG A 359 13.59 35.78 40.78
C ARG A 359 14.64 35.14 41.70
N GLN A 360 15.43 34.19 41.19
CA GLN A 360 16.59 33.63 41.89
C GLN A 360 17.79 34.59 41.95
N GLN A 361 17.82 35.65 41.13
CA GLN A 361 18.86 36.69 41.17
C GLN A 361 18.44 37.94 41.96
N GLU A 362 17.13 38.25 42.03
CA GLU A 362 16.60 39.41 42.75
C GLU A 362 16.18 39.11 44.20
N GLU A 363 15.71 37.89 44.52
CA GLU A 363 15.37 37.49 45.90
C GLU A 363 16.48 36.60 46.51
N VAL A 364 17.51 37.22 47.11
CA VAL A 364 18.49 36.49 47.95
C VAL A 364 17.81 36.02 49.23
N ARG A 365 17.32 34.78 49.22
CA ARG A 365 16.75 34.07 50.39
C ARG A 365 17.85 33.19 51.01
N PRO A 366 17.94 33.06 52.35
CA PRO A 366 19.00 32.28 53.00
C PRO A 366 19.04 30.79 52.56
N THR A 367 17.94 30.26 52.03
CA THR A 367 17.88 28.90 51.47
C THR A 367 18.71 28.72 50.19
N THR A 368 18.93 29.75 49.37
CA THR A 368 19.76 29.62 48.15
C THR A 368 21.25 29.66 48.46
N GLU A 369 21.65 30.44 49.46
CA GLU A 369 23.04 30.46 49.97
C GLU A 369 23.43 29.11 50.59
N LEU A 370 22.54 28.50 51.37
CA LEU A 370 22.72 27.14 51.91
C LEU A 370 22.93 26.11 50.81
N VAL A 371 22.07 26.09 49.77
CA VAL A 371 22.23 25.18 48.62
C VAL A 371 23.54 25.44 47.86
N HIS A 372 23.92 26.70 47.63
CA HIS A 372 25.19 27.02 46.99
C HIS A 372 26.39 26.58 47.84
N SER A 373 26.32 26.70 49.16
CA SER A 373 27.37 26.21 50.08
C SER A 373 27.51 24.69 50.05
N LEU A 374 26.40 23.95 50.01
CA LEU A 374 26.38 22.49 49.93
C LEU A 374 26.99 22.01 48.61
N ILE A 375 26.58 22.60 47.49
CA ILE A 375 27.14 22.32 46.15
C ILE A 375 28.64 22.66 46.10
N GLY A 376 29.09 23.71 46.80
CA GLY A 376 30.50 24.09 46.88
C GLY A 376 31.38 23.16 47.72
N THR A 377 30.81 22.25 48.52
CA THR A 377 31.60 21.44 49.46
C THR A 377 32.06 20.10 48.90
N GLN A 378 33.34 20.03 48.55
CA GLN A 378 33.99 18.85 47.93
C GLN A 378 34.31 17.70 48.92
N ALA A 379 34.02 17.86 50.22
CA ALA A 379 34.22 16.85 51.24
C ALA A 379 32.87 16.49 51.89
N THR A 380 32.64 15.20 52.11
CA THR A 380 31.41 14.68 52.75
C THR A 380 31.24 15.25 54.16
N LEU A 381 30.00 15.27 54.65
CA LEU A 381 29.72 15.71 56.02
C LEU A 381 30.45 14.82 57.04
N ASP A 382 30.53 13.51 56.79
CA ASP A 382 31.23 12.56 57.67
C ASP A 382 32.74 12.82 57.70
N ALA A 383 33.37 13.10 56.55
CA ALA A 383 34.79 13.47 56.51
C ALA A 383 35.08 14.80 57.23
N LYS A 384 34.11 15.73 57.26
CA LYS A 384 34.21 16.96 58.06
C LYS A 384 33.98 16.72 59.56
N MET A 385 33.05 15.84 59.92
CA MET A 385 32.81 15.48 61.33
C MET A 385 34.01 14.71 61.90
N ALA A 386 34.56 13.74 61.16
CA ALA A 386 35.78 13.02 61.54
C ALA A 386 37.02 13.93 61.62
N ALA A 387 37.09 14.99 60.80
CA ALA A 387 38.13 16.01 60.89
C ALA A 387 37.86 17.08 61.97
N SER A 388 36.64 17.17 62.51
CA SER A 388 36.29 18.12 63.56
C SER A 388 36.68 17.55 64.93
N LYS A 389 37.52 18.29 65.66
CA LYS A 389 37.98 17.91 66.99
C LYS A 389 37.15 18.61 68.05
N VAL A 390 36.53 17.85 68.95
CA VAL A 390 35.74 18.40 70.07
C VAL A 390 36.65 18.62 71.27
N SER A 391 36.50 19.77 71.94
CA SER A 391 37.18 20.06 73.20
C SER A 391 36.13 20.34 74.26
N LEU A 392 36.13 19.54 75.33
CA LEU A 392 35.12 19.59 76.39
C LEU A 392 35.28 20.82 77.31
N PHE A 393 36.46 21.44 77.33
CA PHE A 393 36.75 22.62 78.13
C PHE A 393 37.63 23.63 77.37
N THR A 394 37.49 24.92 77.70
CA THR A 394 38.22 26.03 77.08
C THR A 394 39.70 26.04 77.45
N GLY A 395 40.48 25.24 76.72
CA GLY A 395 41.94 25.08 76.90
C GLY A 395 42.41 23.62 77.03
N ALA A 396 41.50 22.64 76.98
CA ALA A 396 41.86 21.23 76.94
C ALA A 396 42.36 20.81 75.54
N ALA A 397 43.09 19.69 75.48
CA ALA A 397 43.42 19.04 74.23
C ALA A 397 42.14 18.54 73.53
N ALA A 398 42.04 18.76 72.22
CA ALA A 398 40.85 18.42 71.45
C ALA A 398 40.92 16.97 70.95
N LEU A 399 39.90 16.19 71.30
CA LEU A 399 39.80 14.74 71.05
C LEU A 399 39.71 14.43 69.55
N THR A 400 40.25 13.28 69.16
CA THR A 400 40.08 12.66 67.84
C THR A 400 39.14 11.45 67.92
N PRO A 401 38.40 11.12 66.85
CA PRO A 401 37.47 9.98 66.88
C PRO A 401 38.16 8.62 67.11
N GLU A 402 39.44 8.49 66.74
CA GLU A 402 40.24 7.28 67.00
C GLU A 402 40.45 7.05 68.52
N GLU A 403 40.63 8.12 69.30
CA GLU A 403 40.75 8.06 70.78
C GLU A 403 39.40 7.74 71.47
N VAL A 404 38.27 7.90 70.77
CA VAL A 404 36.95 7.53 71.28
C VAL A 404 36.70 6.03 71.05
N GLN A 405 37.01 5.51 69.86
CA GLN A 405 36.76 4.10 69.51
C GLN A 405 37.62 3.11 70.30
N GLU A 406 38.84 3.46 70.74
CA GLU A 406 39.61 2.56 71.61
C GLU A 406 38.97 2.32 72.99
N ASN A 407 38.06 3.20 73.43
CA ASN A 407 37.34 3.08 74.71
C ASN A 407 36.00 2.32 74.61
N GLU A 408 35.50 1.96 73.42
CA GLU A 408 34.20 1.28 73.24
C GLU A 408 34.17 -0.19 73.77
N LYS A 409 35.28 -0.67 74.35
CA LYS A 409 35.39 -2.03 74.93
C LYS A 409 34.81 -2.18 76.34
N GLN A 410 34.12 -1.18 76.87
CA GLN A 410 33.45 -1.23 78.18
C GLN A 410 31.97 -0.80 78.08
N ASN A 411 31.15 -1.66 77.46
CA ASN A 411 29.69 -1.73 77.66
C ASN A 411 29.25 -3.21 77.67
N PRO A 412 28.18 -3.59 78.39
CA PRO A 412 27.91 -4.98 78.80
C PRO A 412 27.09 -5.79 77.79
N MET A 413 27.02 -7.11 78.02
CA MET A 413 26.19 -8.06 77.28
C MET A 413 24.73 -8.04 77.76
N GLU A 414 23.80 -8.19 76.81
CA GLU A 414 22.44 -8.64 77.09
C GLU A 414 22.38 -10.18 77.21
N ILE A 415 21.56 -10.69 78.12
CA ILE A 415 21.07 -12.08 78.12
C ILE A 415 19.55 -12.06 78.07
N ARG A 416 18.93 -13.10 77.49
CA ARG A 416 17.48 -13.30 77.44
C ARG A 416 17.08 -14.56 78.18
N GLU A 417 15.94 -14.51 78.85
CA GLU A 417 15.29 -15.68 79.46
C GLU A 417 13.79 -15.67 79.13
N TRP A 418 13.21 -16.88 79.07
CA TRP A 418 11.81 -17.09 78.76
C TRP A 418 11.00 -17.25 80.06
N ASP A 419 10.02 -16.38 80.29
CA ASP A 419 9.18 -16.44 81.49
C ASP A 419 7.91 -17.27 81.23
N GLU A 420 7.86 -18.46 81.82
CA GLU A 420 6.75 -19.41 81.67
C GLU A 420 5.39 -18.86 82.13
N LYS A 421 5.36 -17.76 82.91
CA LYS A 421 4.11 -17.12 83.34
C LYS A 421 3.62 -15.98 82.44
N ALA A 422 4.46 -15.49 81.52
CA ALA A 422 4.14 -14.34 80.66
C ALA A 422 4.24 -14.63 79.15
N GLN A 423 4.78 -15.78 78.74
CA GLN A 423 4.90 -16.25 77.34
C GLN A 423 5.49 -15.25 76.32
N ARG A 424 6.24 -14.23 76.75
CA ARG A 424 7.14 -13.43 75.90
C ARG A 424 8.55 -13.43 76.51
N GLU A 425 9.56 -13.47 75.65
CA GLU A 425 10.98 -13.50 76.00
C GLU A 425 11.47 -12.10 76.42
N ARG A 426 12.03 -11.94 77.64
CA ARG A 426 12.56 -10.64 78.10
C ARG A 426 14.09 -10.66 78.19
N ARG A 427 14.69 -9.50 77.91
CA ARG A 427 16.15 -9.27 78.02
C ARG A 427 16.48 -8.61 79.34
N ARG A 428 17.67 -8.89 79.89
CA ARG A 428 18.21 -8.18 81.05
C ARG A 428 19.66 -7.77 80.79
N ALA A 429 19.95 -6.50 81.10
CA ALA A 429 21.29 -5.96 81.27
C ALA A 429 21.45 -5.49 82.72
N VAL A 430 22.68 -5.37 83.22
CA VAL A 430 22.97 -4.97 84.60
C VAL A 430 24.19 -4.03 84.62
N PHE A 431 24.02 -2.89 85.26
CA PHE A 431 25.08 -2.00 85.74
C PHE A 431 24.93 -1.86 87.28
N ALA A 432 25.76 -1.05 87.94
CA ALA A 432 25.73 -0.84 89.38
C ALA A 432 25.77 0.66 89.73
N ASP A 433 25.11 1.00 90.83
CA ASP A 433 24.62 2.34 91.16
C ASP A 433 25.37 2.98 92.35
N GLU A 434 25.06 4.27 92.61
CA GLU A 434 25.05 5.04 93.89
C GLU A 434 24.96 6.54 93.46
N ASP A 435 23.77 7.16 93.40
CA ASP A 435 23.02 7.85 94.48
C ASP A 435 23.50 9.33 94.68
N ASP A 436 22.69 10.37 94.95
CA ASP A 436 21.26 10.49 95.34
C ASP A 436 20.70 11.93 95.01
N ASP A 437 19.48 12.27 95.48
CA ASP A 437 18.79 13.60 95.54
C ASP A 437 18.19 14.20 94.23
N GLU A 438 17.01 14.86 94.14
CA GLU A 438 15.81 15.08 95.02
C GLU A 438 14.63 15.70 94.17
N GLU A 439 13.35 15.36 94.47
CA GLU A 439 12.04 16.00 94.04
C GLU A 439 11.77 16.22 92.51
N GLU A 440 10.60 16.47 91.88
CA GLU A 440 9.11 16.45 92.06
C GLU A 440 8.53 16.37 90.59
N SER A 441 7.34 15.89 90.19
CA SER A 441 6.15 15.20 90.77
C SER A 441 5.33 14.46 89.67
N ASP A 442 4.27 13.73 90.06
CA ASP A 442 3.01 13.36 89.35
C ASP A 442 2.95 12.52 88.03
N ASP A 443 2.38 11.29 88.18
CA ASP A 443 1.17 10.70 87.55
C ASP A 443 1.02 10.29 86.04
N GLU A 444 0.72 8.98 85.85
CA GLU A 444 -0.42 8.35 85.09
C GLU A 444 -0.58 8.55 83.54
N GLU A 445 -1.00 7.59 82.69
CA GLU A 445 -1.26 6.12 82.77
C GLU A 445 -1.34 5.46 81.35
N GLU A 446 -1.11 4.14 81.26
CA GLU A 446 -1.73 3.04 80.43
C GLU A 446 -2.08 3.20 78.90
N GLU A 447 -1.67 2.28 77.98
CA GLU A 447 -2.34 1.04 77.44
C GLU A 447 -2.65 1.20 75.90
N GLU A 448 -3.04 0.23 75.07
CA GLU A 448 -2.47 -1.12 74.78
C GLU A 448 -2.66 -1.49 73.25
N GLU A 449 -2.70 -2.78 72.83
CA GLU A 449 -2.80 -3.25 71.41
C GLU A 449 -4.24 -3.69 71.00
N GLU A 450 -4.65 -3.46 69.73
CA GLU A 450 -5.75 -4.17 68.97
C GLU A 450 -7.21 -4.06 69.53
N GLU A 451 -8.35 -4.37 68.86
CA GLU A 451 -8.76 -4.62 67.45
C GLU A 451 -10.28 -4.24 67.25
N ASP A 452 -10.77 -4.28 66.00
CA ASP A 452 -12.14 -4.51 65.48
C ASP A 452 -13.41 -3.59 65.67
N GLU A 453 -14.11 -3.47 64.51
CA GLU A 453 -15.57 -3.52 64.20
C GLU A 453 -16.65 -2.42 64.50
N GLU A 454 -17.54 -2.31 63.48
CA GLU A 454 -18.98 -1.93 63.36
C GLU A 454 -19.60 -0.51 63.57
N GLU A 455 -20.29 -0.08 62.47
CA GLU A 455 -21.65 0.50 62.30
C GLU A 455 -22.14 1.95 62.67
N GLU A 456 -22.97 2.44 61.72
CA GLU A 456 -24.19 3.28 61.73
C GLU A 456 -24.35 4.65 62.48
N ASP A 457 -24.43 5.72 61.66
CA ASP A 457 -25.57 6.65 61.46
C ASP A 457 -26.04 7.80 62.43
N GLU A 458 -26.86 8.66 61.79
CA GLU A 458 -27.73 9.79 62.21
C GLU A 458 -27.26 11.09 62.93
N GLU A 459 -27.51 12.20 62.20
CA GLU A 459 -28.01 13.53 62.57
C GLU A 459 -27.69 14.24 63.92
N GLY A 460 -27.22 15.50 63.82
CA GLY A 460 -27.12 16.44 64.96
C GLY A 460 -27.14 17.93 64.56
N LEU A 461 -28.32 18.58 64.62
CA LEU A 461 -28.56 19.94 64.11
C LEU A 461 -28.39 21.06 65.18
N THR A 462 -28.18 22.32 64.73
CA THR A 462 -28.37 23.62 65.45
C THR A 462 -27.24 24.15 66.37
N THR A 463 -27.09 25.45 66.71
CA THR A 463 -27.41 26.74 66.02
C THR A 463 -26.59 27.96 66.55
N LEU A 464 -26.29 28.91 65.66
CA LEU A 464 -26.32 30.40 65.81
C LEU A 464 -25.76 31.14 67.07
N LYS A 465 -24.77 32.03 66.84
CA LYS A 465 -24.83 33.53 66.87
C LYS A 465 -23.46 34.11 66.40
N LYS A 466 -23.36 35.11 65.51
CA LYS A 466 -23.72 36.57 65.58
C LYS A 466 -22.85 37.35 66.59
N GLU A 467 -22.37 38.57 66.32
CA GLU A 467 -22.93 39.71 65.51
C GLU A 467 -21.95 40.16 64.36
N ASP A 468 -22.35 40.74 63.22
CA ASP A 468 -23.05 42.03 62.91
C ASP A 468 -22.19 43.29 63.27
N GLU A 469 -22.10 44.42 62.53
CA GLU A 469 -22.99 45.11 61.56
C GLU A 469 -22.25 45.69 60.29
N LYS A 470 -22.79 45.72 59.04
CA LYS A 470 -23.75 46.64 58.33
C LYS A 470 -23.16 48.05 57.95
N ALA A 471 -23.64 48.84 56.97
CA ALA A 471 -24.75 48.79 55.97
C ALA A 471 -24.28 49.53 54.66
N ALA A 472 -24.83 49.46 53.43
CA ALA A 472 -26.17 49.14 52.89
C ALA A 472 -27.25 50.25 53.10
N PRO A 473 -28.41 50.29 52.39
CA PRO A 473 -28.80 49.90 51.01
C PRO A 473 -29.60 51.10 50.35
N PRO A 474 -30.86 51.04 49.81
CA PRO A 474 -31.70 50.01 49.15
C PRO A 474 -32.46 50.49 47.87
N VAL A 475 -33.51 49.73 47.47
CA VAL A 475 -34.63 50.06 46.53
C VAL A 475 -34.36 49.68 45.05
N LYS A 476 -35.28 49.06 44.27
CA LYS A 476 -36.72 48.70 44.47
C LYS A 476 -37.03 47.20 44.18
N LYS A 477 -38.05 46.87 43.36
CA LYS A 477 -38.53 45.53 42.97
C LYS A 477 -39.33 45.59 41.65
N GLN A 478 -39.36 44.50 40.87
CA GLN A 478 -40.61 43.88 40.38
C GLN A 478 -40.36 42.45 39.82
N LYS A 479 -41.42 41.63 39.73
CA LYS A 479 -41.46 40.26 39.17
C LYS A 479 -42.42 40.25 37.98
N PHE A 480 -42.11 39.49 36.91
CA PHE A 480 -43.05 38.59 36.23
C PHE A 480 -42.31 37.54 35.37
N GLU A 481 -43.04 36.55 34.84
CA GLU A 481 -42.56 35.39 34.04
C GLU A 481 -42.42 35.74 32.53
N GLU A 482 -41.79 34.99 31.61
CA GLU A 482 -41.96 33.57 31.25
C GLU A 482 -40.96 33.10 30.14
N ARG A 483 -40.87 31.78 29.89
CA ARG A 483 -40.45 31.04 28.67
C ARG A 483 -39.01 31.11 28.09
N VAL A 484 -38.76 30.12 27.22
CA VAL A 484 -37.50 29.72 26.56
C VAL A 484 -37.68 29.78 25.05
N GLU A 485 -36.67 30.22 24.30
CA GLU A 485 -36.53 29.84 22.88
C GLU A 485 -35.09 29.91 22.34
N MET A 486 -34.83 29.25 21.20
CA MET A 486 -33.55 29.23 20.50
C MET A 486 -33.50 30.21 19.33
N PRO A 487 -32.38 30.91 19.06
CA PRO A 487 -32.16 31.61 17.79
C PRO A 487 -31.64 30.66 16.69
N ALA A 488 -32.15 30.82 15.47
CA ALA A 488 -31.71 30.08 14.27
C ALA A 488 -30.54 30.76 13.53
N PHE A 489 -30.00 30.08 12.53
CA PHE A 489 -29.06 30.67 11.57
C PHE A 489 -29.78 31.65 10.63
N ALA A 490 -29.12 32.76 10.28
CA ALA A 490 -29.51 33.62 9.18
C ALA A 490 -28.64 33.33 7.94
N ASP A 491 -29.28 33.08 6.81
CA ASP A 491 -28.68 33.31 5.50
C ASP A 491 -28.74 34.81 5.16
N SER A 492 -27.92 35.25 4.20
CA SER A 492 -27.82 36.64 3.75
C SER A 492 -27.70 36.65 2.23
N ASP A 493 -28.42 37.58 1.60
CA ASP A 493 -28.64 37.61 0.14
C ASP A 493 -27.38 37.80 -0.71
N ASP A 494 -27.47 37.32 -1.97
CA ASP A 494 -26.52 37.60 -3.05
C ASP A 494 -27.20 38.60 -4.00
N GLU A 495 -26.81 39.87 -3.89
CA GLU A 495 -27.43 41.03 -4.56
C GLU A 495 -26.95 41.17 -6.02
N LEU A 496 -27.88 41.32 -6.97
CA LEU A 496 -27.61 41.34 -8.42
C LEU A 496 -28.05 42.66 -9.08
N GLU A 497 -27.11 43.57 -9.31
CA GLU A 497 -27.30 44.75 -10.16
C GLU A 497 -26.94 44.49 -11.63
N LYS A 498 -27.68 45.13 -12.54
CA LYS A 498 -27.37 45.26 -13.98
C LYS A 498 -26.79 46.66 -14.26
N SER A 499 -25.79 46.71 -15.13
CA SER A 499 -25.44 47.84 -16.02
C SER A 499 -24.52 47.25 -17.10
N GLU A 500 -24.89 47.19 -18.38
CA GLU A 500 -25.02 48.30 -19.35
C GLU A 500 -23.66 48.71 -19.96
N ASP A 501 -23.49 48.30 -21.23
CA ASP A 501 -22.87 49.01 -22.37
C ASP A 501 -21.33 49.27 -22.35
N ASP A 502 -20.60 49.35 -23.49
CA ASP A 502 -21.00 49.25 -24.91
C ASP A 502 -19.83 48.83 -25.87
N GLU A 503 -20.17 48.73 -27.17
CA GLU A 503 -19.37 48.94 -28.40
C GLU A 503 -18.27 47.94 -28.86
N SER A 504 -18.71 47.11 -29.83
CA SER A 504 -18.15 46.91 -31.20
C SER A 504 -16.74 46.36 -31.49
N GLU A 505 -16.68 45.25 -32.23
CA GLU A 505 -16.50 45.23 -33.70
C GLU A 505 -17.03 43.89 -34.27
N GLU A 506 -17.40 43.85 -35.56
CA GLU A 506 -18.40 42.91 -36.13
C GLU A 506 -17.81 41.83 -37.08
N GLU A 507 -18.52 40.70 -37.25
CA GLU A 507 -19.20 40.32 -38.51
C GLU A 507 -19.90 38.94 -38.39
N GLU A 508 -21.24 38.94 -38.59
CA GLU A 508 -22.12 38.02 -39.35
C GLU A 508 -21.91 36.46 -39.28
N ASP A 509 -22.94 35.61 -39.25
CA ASP A 509 -24.33 35.73 -39.75
C ASP A 509 -25.36 34.93 -38.89
N GLU A 510 -26.65 35.21 -39.10
CA GLU A 510 -27.86 34.97 -38.28
C GLU A 510 -28.28 33.52 -37.94
N GLY A 511 -29.27 33.38 -37.02
CA GLY A 511 -30.40 32.46 -37.29
C GLY A 511 -31.04 31.63 -36.17
N ASP A 512 -31.35 32.21 -35.00
CA ASP A 512 -32.44 31.95 -34.01
C ASP A 512 -32.86 30.48 -33.64
N GLU A 513 -33.23 30.10 -32.41
CA GLU A 513 -34.13 30.72 -31.39
C GLU A 513 -35.61 30.74 -31.88
N GLU A 514 -36.67 30.68 -31.06
CA GLU A 514 -36.88 30.94 -29.61
C GLU A 514 -37.28 29.65 -28.83
N ASN A 515 -37.21 29.51 -27.49
CA ASN A 515 -37.60 30.35 -26.34
C ASN A 515 -39.15 30.33 -26.09
N GLU A 516 -39.75 30.57 -24.90
CA GLU A 516 -39.26 30.97 -23.55
C GLU A 516 -40.29 30.51 -22.44
N GLU A 517 -40.25 31.14 -21.25
CA GLU A 517 -41.31 31.26 -20.19
C GLU A 517 -41.63 30.02 -19.30
N MET A 518 -41.98 30.14 -17.99
CA MET A 518 -42.05 31.25 -17.00
C MET A 518 -41.96 30.62 -15.56
N GLU A 519 -41.14 31.11 -14.63
CA GLU A 519 -41.39 32.13 -13.56
C GLU A 519 -42.07 31.66 -12.26
N GLU A 520 -41.54 32.18 -11.12
CA GLU A 520 -42.13 32.44 -9.78
C GLU A 520 -42.99 31.32 -9.08
N GLY A 521 -43.42 31.41 -7.81
CA GLY A 521 -43.17 32.33 -6.68
C GLY A 521 -44.14 32.00 -5.53
N GLU A 522 -43.71 32.08 -4.27
CA GLU A 522 -44.59 31.95 -3.07
C GLU A 522 -45.24 33.32 -2.72
N PRO A 523 -46.09 33.49 -1.67
CA PRO A 523 -46.66 32.54 -0.69
C PRO A 523 -48.19 32.73 -0.46
N VAL A 524 -48.76 32.08 0.57
CA VAL A 524 -49.59 32.72 1.64
C VAL A 524 -50.08 31.69 2.67
N LYS A 525 -49.96 32.01 3.97
CA LYS A 525 -50.71 31.41 5.09
C LYS A 525 -51.67 32.45 5.67
N ARG A 526 -52.89 32.02 6.06
CA ARG A 526 -53.91 32.61 6.98
C ARG A 526 -55.30 32.18 6.47
N SER A 527 -56.35 32.04 7.27
CA SER A 527 -56.61 31.99 8.73
C SER A 527 -58.07 31.49 8.86
N SER A 528 -58.56 30.83 9.90
CA SER A 528 -58.51 31.10 11.35
C SER A 528 -58.75 29.76 12.10
N GLY A 529 -58.62 29.64 13.41
CA GLY A 529 -59.48 30.21 14.47
C GLY A 529 -59.52 29.23 15.66
N PRO A 530 -60.00 29.64 16.85
CA PRO A 530 -59.35 29.17 18.09
C PRO A 530 -60.28 28.54 19.15
N ASP A 531 -59.67 28.25 20.31
CA ASP A 531 -60.21 28.43 21.67
C ASP A 531 -60.92 27.24 22.37
N SER A 532 -60.14 26.30 22.91
CA SER A 532 -60.51 25.49 24.08
C SER A 532 -59.31 24.77 24.75
N GLY A 533 -59.24 24.84 26.09
CA GLY A 533 -58.81 23.75 27.00
C GLY A 533 -57.45 23.04 26.85
N LEU A 534 -56.51 23.37 27.76
CA LEU A 534 -55.66 22.42 28.53
C LEU A 534 -54.76 21.40 27.77
N CYS A 535 -54.27 20.39 28.52
CA CYS A 535 -53.41 19.29 28.11
C CYS A 535 -54.15 17.95 28.36
N SER A 536 -53.51 16.84 27.98
CA SER A 536 -53.99 15.43 28.02
C SER A 536 -55.15 15.08 27.06
N GLU A 537 -54.97 13.95 26.40
CA GLU A 537 -55.85 13.17 25.50
C GLU A 537 -54.94 12.04 24.95
N GLU A 538 -54.62 10.90 25.61
CA GLU A 538 -54.87 10.40 26.98
C GLU A 538 -56.20 10.81 27.59
N ASP A 539 -57.26 10.14 27.10
CA ASP A 539 -58.60 9.84 27.64
C ASP A 539 -59.35 9.15 26.44
N ASP A 540 -60.24 8.15 26.55
CA ASP A 540 -61.03 7.60 27.65
C ASP A 540 -61.03 6.02 27.66
N GLU A 541 -61.30 5.44 28.83
CA GLU A 541 -62.24 4.32 29.16
C GLU A 541 -62.42 3.13 28.15
N ASP A 542 -62.42 1.84 28.52
CA ASP A 542 -62.80 1.19 29.80
C ASP A 542 -61.62 0.61 30.62
N GLU A 543 -61.23 1.34 31.66
CA GLU A 543 -61.14 0.99 33.10
C GLU A 543 -61.51 -0.47 33.59
N GLU A 544 -60.70 -1.05 34.51
CA GLU A 544 -61.07 -1.43 35.91
C GLU A 544 -60.31 -2.62 36.58
N GLU A 545 -60.04 -2.42 37.89
CA GLU A 545 -59.87 -3.34 39.04
C GLU A 545 -59.11 -4.71 39.00
N ASP A 546 -57.96 -4.71 39.68
CA ASP A 546 -57.65 -5.42 40.96
C ASP A 546 -56.74 -6.67 41.05
N SER A 547 -55.96 -6.66 42.16
CA SER A 547 -55.18 -7.71 42.84
C SER A 547 -54.09 -8.55 42.13
N ASP A 548 -53.55 -9.52 42.89
CA ASP A 548 -52.65 -10.63 42.53
C ASP A 548 -51.20 -10.22 42.15
N MET A 549 -50.17 -10.36 43.00
CA MET A 549 -50.00 -11.13 44.25
C MET A 549 -50.01 -12.67 44.08
N ASP A 550 -48.82 -13.24 44.32
CA ASP A 550 -48.50 -14.61 44.77
C ASP A 550 -48.71 -15.86 43.88
N GLU A 551 -47.64 -16.69 43.90
CA GLU A 551 -47.61 -18.17 43.92
C GLU A 551 -48.10 -19.03 42.72
N ASP A 552 -47.40 -20.09 42.29
CA ASP A 552 -46.00 -20.51 42.54
C ASP A 552 -45.55 -21.60 41.53
N GLY A 553 -44.29 -22.06 41.62
CA GLY A 553 -43.95 -23.47 41.34
C GLY A 553 -42.95 -23.79 40.21
N ASP A 554 -41.66 -23.49 40.44
CA ASP A 554 -40.43 -24.19 39.99
C ASP A 554 -40.24 -24.71 38.53
N GLY A 555 -39.06 -24.57 37.91
CA GLY A 555 -37.84 -23.89 38.39
C GLY A 555 -36.56 -24.18 37.55
N ILE A 556 -35.53 -23.37 37.80
CA ILE A 556 -34.10 -23.75 37.98
C ILE A 556 -33.38 -24.55 36.86
N VAL A 557 -32.29 -24.11 36.21
CA VAL A 557 -31.67 -22.77 36.00
C VAL A 557 -30.88 -22.80 34.67
N LYS A 558 -30.46 -21.63 34.16
CA LYS A 558 -29.28 -21.50 33.29
C LYS A 558 -28.22 -20.65 33.97
N SER A 559 -26.95 -21.03 33.88
CA SER A 559 -25.81 -20.16 34.17
C SER A 559 -24.86 -20.06 32.98
N LYS A 560 -24.13 -18.95 32.88
CA LYS A 560 -23.15 -18.67 31.82
C LYS A 560 -22.06 -17.79 32.42
N MET A 561 -20.84 -18.30 32.53
CA MET A 561 -19.76 -17.60 33.23
C MET A 561 -19.14 -16.46 32.40
N SER A 562 -18.96 -15.31 33.05
CA SER A 562 -17.83 -14.40 32.85
C SER A 562 -17.64 -13.60 34.14
N SER A 563 -16.45 -13.62 34.73
CA SER A 563 -16.18 -13.18 36.10
C SER A 563 -15.95 -11.67 36.27
N LYS A 564 -16.25 -11.13 37.47
CA LYS A 564 -15.29 -10.39 38.30
C LYS A 564 -15.73 -10.29 39.79
N PRO A 565 -14.79 -10.13 40.74
CA PRO A 565 -15.00 -9.97 42.21
C PRO A 565 -15.33 -8.49 42.58
N PRO A 566 -15.59 -8.06 43.85
CA PRO A 566 -15.00 -8.56 45.12
C PRO A 566 -15.84 -8.51 46.43
N GLU A 567 -15.12 -8.76 47.54
CA GLU A 567 -15.34 -8.35 48.96
C GLU A 567 -16.40 -9.07 49.84
N GLU A 568 -16.13 -9.05 51.15
CA GLU A 568 -16.89 -9.62 52.30
C GLU A 568 -18.02 -8.63 52.77
N GLU A 569 -18.85 -8.76 53.82
CA GLU A 569 -18.86 -9.44 55.15
C GLU A 569 -20.34 -9.87 55.49
N ASN A 570 -20.63 -11.04 56.09
CA ASN A 570 -20.88 -11.38 57.52
C ASN A 570 -22.37 -11.41 57.97
N LEU A 571 -22.60 -11.96 59.18
CA LEU A 571 -23.85 -12.08 59.97
C LEU A 571 -24.99 -12.96 59.41
N ASP A 572 -25.77 -13.72 60.19
CA ASP A 572 -25.53 -14.50 61.43
C ASP A 572 -26.74 -15.49 61.63
N THR A 573 -26.95 -16.34 62.65
CA THR A 573 -26.42 -16.52 64.03
C THR A 573 -26.64 -18.00 64.48
N GLU A 574 -25.94 -18.45 65.55
CA GLU A 574 -26.39 -19.43 66.59
C GLU A 574 -26.82 -20.89 66.22
N ASP A 575 -26.47 -21.97 66.96
CA ASP A 575 -25.60 -22.13 68.16
C ASP A 575 -25.19 -23.63 68.42
N ALA A 576 -24.38 -23.86 69.46
CA ALA A 576 -24.22 -25.09 70.28
C ALA A 576 -23.24 -26.22 69.85
N GLU A 577 -21.95 -25.98 70.12
CA GLU A 577 -20.97 -26.81 70.88
C GLU A 577 -20.84 -28.37 70.79
N MET A 578 -19.56 -28.80 70.80
CA MET A 578 -18.97 -29.96 71.53
C MET A 578 -19.27 -31.42 71.10
N GLY A 579 -18.21 -32.21 70.76
CA GLY A 579 -18.43 -33.64 70.43
C GLY A 579 -17.29 -34.67 70.25
N TYR A 580 -15.99 -34.35 70.38
CA TYR A 580 -14.86 -35.32 70.42
C TYR A 580 -14.46 -36.13 69.16
N GLU A 581 -13.21 -36.60 69.20
CA GLU A 581 -12.42 -37.20 68.12
C GLU A 581 -12.88 -38.59 67.65
N THR A 582 -12.65 -38.90 66.36
CA THR A 582 -11.76 -40.03 65.99
C THR A 582 -11.26 -39.90 64.55
N ALA A 583 -10.00 -40.25 64.31
CA ALA A 583 -9.32 -40.02 63.03
C ALA A 583 -9.47 -41.16 62.00
N GLY A 584 -9.26 -40.86 60.71
CA GLY A 584 -8.64 -41.85 59.80
C GLY A 584 -9.36 -42.24 58.50
N ALA A 585 -10.14 -41.37 57.85
CA ALA A 585 -10.63 -41.63 56.49
C ALA A 585 -10.77 -40.37 55.61
N LEU A 586 -10.91 -40.60 54.29
CA LEU A 586 -11.43 -39.69 53.24
C LEU A 586 -10.57 -38.50 52.71
N ARG A 587 -9.44 -38.12 53.33
CA ARG A 587 -8.54 -37.04 52.84
C ARG A 587 -7.96 -37.16 51.41
N TRP A 588 -8.25 -38.22 50.66
CA TRP A 588 -7.77 -38.39 49.28
C TRP A 588 -8.62 -37.69 48.22
N LYS A 589 -9.85 -37.26 48.56
CA LYS A 589 -10.78 -36.60 47.63
C LYS A 589 -10.65 -35.08 47.59
N GLU A 590 -10.25 -34.45 48.69
CA GLU A 590 -10.30 -32.99 48.88
C GLU A 590 -9.47 -32.25 47.82
N ASP A 591 -8.25 -32.72 47.54
CA ASP A 591 -7.40 -32.14 46.49
C ASP A 591 -7.58 -32.78 45.11
N LEU A 592 -8.56 -33.66 44.86
CA LEU A 592 -8.54 -34.50 43.64
C LEU A 592 -8.54 -33.65 42.35
N ALA A 593 -9.25 -32.52 42.34
CA ALA A 593 -9.24 -31.58 41.21
C ALA A 593 -7.90 -30.84 41.06
N GLN A 594 -7.25 -30.46 42.17
CA GLN A 594 -5.93 -29.80 42.15
C GLN A 594 -4.83 -30.79 41.76
N LYS A 595 -4.88 -32.03 42.26
CA LYS A 595 -3.97 -33.12 41.88
C LYS A 595 -4.20 -33.55 40.43
N ALA A 596 -5.42 -33.45 39.90
CA ALA A 596 -5.69 -33.66 38.48
C ALA A 596 -5.15 -32.52 37.60
N SER A 597 -5.31 -31.26 37.99
CA SER A 597 -4.74 -30.12 37.24
C SER A 597 -3.21 -30.07 37.34
N GLU A 598 -2.63 -30.34 38.51
CA GLU A 598 -1.18 -30.54 38.66
C GLU A 598 -0.68 -31.74 37.85
N ALA A 599 -1.38 -32.87 37.86
CA ALA A 599 -0.98 -34.04 37.07
C ALA A 599 -1.08 -33.76 35.56
N TYR A 600 -2.09 -32.99 35.12
CA TYR A 600 -2.24 -32.54 33.74
C TYR A 600 -1.14 -31.56 33.33
N LEU A 601 -0.81 -30.57 34.18
CA LEU A 601 0.31 -29.65 33.96
C LEU A 601 1.66 -30.37 33.98
N ARG A 602 1.87 -31.31 34.92
CA ARG A 602 3.05 -32.20 34.92
C ARG A 602 3.09 -33.08 33.67
N HIS A 603 1.95 -33.54 33.14
CA HIS A 603 1.88 -34.24 31.86
C HIS A 603 2.25 -33.32 30.68
N GLN A 604 1.76 -32.09 30.61
CA GLN A 604 2.14 -31.12 29.57
C GLN A 604 3.64 -30.77 29.64
N LEU A 605 4.19 -30.61 30.85
CA LEU A 605 5.62 -30.34 31.07
C LEU A 605 6.50 -31.57 30.75
N ALA A 606 5.99 -32.79 30.96
CA ALA A 606 6.67 -34.04 30.64
C ALA A 606 6.51 -34.48 29.18
N THR A 607 5.45 -34.05 28.47
CA THR A 607 5.34 -34.29 27.03
C THR A 607 6.49 -33.57 26.31
N PRO A 608 7.32 -34.28 25.53
CA PRO A 608 8.50 -33.68 24.91
C PRO A 608 8.08 -32.69 23.83
N ASN A 609 8.17 -31.39 24.14
CA ASN A 609 7.82 -30.34 23.21
C ASN A 609 8.70 -30.42 21.95
N LEU A 610 8.11 -30.89 20.84
CA LEU A 610 8.79 -31.16 19.58
C LEU A 610 9.58 -29.94 19.06
N ARG A 611 9.05 -28.72 19.24
CA ARG A 611 9.75 -27.48 18.87
C ARG A 611 11.02 -27.27 19.71
N LYS A 612 11.00 -27.61 21.01
CA LYS A 612 12.18 -27.56 21.88
C LYS A 612 13.21 -28.65 21.53
N LEU A 613 12.78 -29.79 21.00
CA LEU A 613 13.70 -30.82 20.48
C LEU A 613 14.32 -30.45 19.12
N VAL A 614 13.55 -29.84 18.21
CA VAL A 614 13.99 -29.52 16.84
C VAL A 614 14.76 -28.19 16.75
N TYR A 615 14.38 -27.19 17.55
CA TYR A 615 14.95 -25.83 17.50
C TYR A 615 15.60 -25.36 18.79
N GLY A 616 15.44 -26.10 19.90
CA GLY A 616 16.19 -25.81 21.12
C GLY A 616 17.67 -26.12 20.90
N THR A 617 18.55 -25.24 21.37
CA THR A 617 19.97 -25.57 21.48
C THR A 617 20.11 -26.73 22.46
N VAL A 618 20.34 -27.93 21.95
CA VAL A 618 20.76 -29.08 22.75
C VAL A 618 22.16 -28.77 23.28
N ALA A 619 22.20 -28.10 24.44
CA ALA A 619 23.31 -28.28 25.34
C ALA A 619 23.33 -29.77 25.67
N GLU A 620 24.42 -30.46 25.31
CA GLU A 620 24.67 -31.84 25.74
C GLU A 620 24.89 -31.81 27.26
N LYS A 621 23.79 -31.78 28.01
CA LYS A 621 23.79 -32.27 29.38
C LYS A 621 24.12 -33.75 29.29
N GLU A 622 25.34 -34.08 29.66
CA GLU A 622 25.68 -35.38 30.22
C GLU A 622 24.88 -35.51 31.53
N GLU A 623 23.63 -35.99 31.43
CA GLU A 623 22.87 -36.42 32.60
C GLU A 623 23.52 -37.73 33.07
N GLU A 624 24.29 -37.65 34.15
CA GLU A 624 24.82 -38.82 34.84
C GLU A 624 23.65 -39.72 35.27
N ASP A 625 23.71 -41.02 34.97
CA ASP A 625 22.61 -41.98 35.20
C ASP A 625 22.33 -42.18 36.71
N SER A 626 21.52 -41.30 37.31
CA SER A 626 20.92 -41.49 38.64
C SER A 626 19.80 -42.53 38.55
N ASN A 627 20.17 -43.81 38.61
CA ASN A 627 19.24 -44.94 38.69
C ASN A 627 18.57 -45.02 40.07
N ASP A 628 17.46 -44.31 40.24
CA ASP A 628 16.51 -44.53 41.33
C ASP A 628 15.26 -45.25 40.79
N GLU A 629 15.24 -46.59 40.95
CA GLU A 629 14.05 -47.41 40.69
C GLU A 629 13.18 -47.46 41.96
N GLU A 630 12.15 -46.59 42.05
CA GLU A 630 11.15 -46.67 43.14
C GLU A 630 10.27 -47.94 42.98
N GLU A 631 10.64 -49.02 43.67
CA GLU A 631 9.89 -50.28 43.74
C GLU A 631 8.56 -50.15 44.52
N LEU A 632 7.52 -49.60 43.89
CA LEU A 632 6.17 -49.62 44.43
C LEU A 632 5.52 -51.02 44.31
N GLY A 633 5.74 -51.87 45.31
CA GLY A 633 4.71 -52.84 45.74
C GLY A 633 4.68 -54.23 45.08
N GLY A 634 5.82 -54.74 44.57
CA GLY A 634 6.12 -56.19 44.54
C GLY A 634 5.26 -57.17 43.73
N LEU A 635 4.15 -56.76 43.09
CA LEU A 635 3.29 -57.67 42.30
C LEU A 635 3.00 -57.23 40.85
N PHE A 636 3.29 -56.00 40.45
CA PHE A 636 2.99 -55.50 39.11
C PHE A 636 4.24 -54.99 38.38
N LYS A 637 4.71 -55.73 37.37
CA LYS A 637 5.59 -55.17 36.35
C LYS A 637 4.77 -54.35 35.36
N VAL A 638 4.82 -53.02 35.49
CA VAL A 638 4.37 -52.12 34.43
C VAL A 638 5.35 -52.25 33.27
N SER A 639 4.97 -53.05 32.27
CA SER A 639 5.72 -53.16 31.02
C SER A 639 5.60 -51.87 30.21
N ARG A 640 6.46 -50.89 30.52
CA ARG A 640 6.78 -49.81 29.58
C ARG A 640 7.18 -50.51 28.27
N PRO A 641 6.59 -50.15 27.10
CA PRO A 641 7.02 -50.72 25.83
C PRO A 641 8.52 -50.49 25.66
N GLU A 642 9.22 -51.44 25.03
CA GLU A 642 10.67 -51.33 24.86
C GLU A 642 11.02 -49.94 24.31
N LYS A 643 12.07 -49.31 24.87
CA LYS A 643 12.61 -48.05 24.34
C LYS A 643 13.06 -48.32 22.90
N SER A 644 12.17 -48.05 21.94
CA SER A 644 12.46 -48.15 20.52
C SER A 644 13.74 -47.37 20.26
N LYS A 645 14.67 -48.02 19.55
CA LYS A 645 16.07 -47.58 19.47
C LYS A 645 16.11 -46.08 19.24
N LYS A 646 16.75 -45.31 20.13
CA LYS A 646 17.01 -43.87 19.94
C LYS A 646 17.94 -43.68 18.75
N VAL A 647 17.40 -43.81 17.54
CA VAL A 647 18.05 -43.44 16.30
C VAL A 647 18.33 -41.94 16.42
N ARG A 648 19.62 -41.55 16.36
CA ARG A 648 19.98 -40.15 16.19
C ARG A 648 19.29 -39.67 14.92
N ALA A 649 18.37 -38.70 15.02
CA ALA A 649 17.56 -38.25 13.89
C ALA A 649 18.45 -37.77 12.72
N ASP A 650 19.61 -37.21 13.02
CA ASP A 650 20.62 -36.74 12.07
C ASP A 650 21.36 -37.87 11.30
N ALA A 651 21.09 -39.15 11.61
CA ALA A 651 21.80 -40.27 11.01
C ALA A 651 21.22 -40.75 9.66
N MET A 652 20.00 -40.33 9.30
CA MET A 652 19.37 -40.69 8.02
C MET A 652 19.51 -39.57 6.99
N ASP A 653 20.27 -39.85 5.92
CA ASP A 653 20.42 -38.93 4.79
C ASP A 653 19.10 -38.78 4.01
N CYS A 654 18.51 -37.58 4.10
CA CYS A 654 17.29 -37.18 3.39
C CYS A 654 17.36 -37.33 1.85
N SER A 655 18.55 -37.57 1.27
CA SER A 655 18.67 -37.92 -0.15
C SER A 655 17.98 -39.24 -0.53
N ARG A 656 17.69 -40.11 0.45
CA ARG A 656 17.29 -41.50 0.19
C ARG A 656 16.20 -42.02 1.13
N PHE A 657 15.01 -41.45 1.01
CA PHE A 657 13.78 -41.96 1.65
C PHE A 657 13.61 -43.47 1.34
N HIS A 658 13.77 -44.30 2.37
CA HIS A 658 13.29 -45.68 2.36
C HIS A 658 11.91 -45.64 3.03
N PRO A 659 10.83 -46.08 2.37
CA PRO A 659 9.56 -46.27 3.08
C PRO A 659 9.76 -47.35 4.14
N ASP A 660 9.31 -47.10 5.37
CA ASP A 660 9.42 -48.04 6.48
C ASP A 660 8.59 -49.29 6.22
N SER A 661 9.24 -50.35 5.72
CA SER A 661 8.68 -51.68 5.53
C SER A 661 8.61 -52.47 6.85
N SER A 662 8.16 -51.80 7.91
CA SER A 662 8.00 -52.31 9.28
C SER A 662 6.56 -52.69 9.62
N HIS A 663 5.64 -52.50 8.68
CA HIS A 663 4.20 -52.71 8.82
C HIS A 663 3.76 -53.77 7.82
N ASP A 664 3.21 -54.88 8.32
CA ASP A 664 2.60 -55.94 7.51
C ASP A 664 1.16 -55.55 7.14
N TRP A 665 1.01 -54.87 6.00
CA TRP A 665 -0.28 -54.35 5.51
C TRP A 665 -1.34 -55.43 5.21
N ASP A 666 -0.97 -56.71 5.26
CA ASP A 666 -1.88 -57.85 5.13
C ASP A 666 -2.66 -58.15 6.44
N GLN A 667 -2.35 -57.48 7.56
CA GLN A 667 -3.04 -57.68 8.84
C GLN A 667 -4.37 -56.91 8.90
N GLU A 668 -5.48 -57.64 9.10
CA GLU A 668 -6.83 -57.07 9.08
C GLU A 668 -7.10 -56.03 10.18
N GLU A 669 -6.47 -56.17 11.36
CA GLU A 669 -6.52 -55.16 12.43
C GLU A 669 -5.82 -53.85 12.03
N MET A 670 -4.72 -53.94 11.27
CA MET A 670 -4.01 -52.78 10.75
C MET A 670 -4.82 -52.11 9.63
N LEU A 671 -5.38 -52.92 8.71
CA LEU A 671 -6.30 -52.44 7.67
C LEU A 671 -7.54 -51.77 8.27
N ALA A 672 -8.08 -52.27 9.39
CA ALA A 672 -9.19 -51.66 10.11
C ALA A 672 -8.81 -50.30 10.70
N SER A 673 -7.67 -50.19 11.39
CA SER A 673 -7.23 -48.92 12.01
C SER A 673 -6.87 -47.81 11.00
N ILE A 674 -6.54 -48.15 9.75
CA ILE A 674 -6.33 -47.16 8.67
C ILE A 674 -7.55 -46.97 7.75
N ARG A 675 -8.60 -47.81 7.87
CA ARG A 675 -9.81 -47.77 7.02
C ARG A 675 -10.44 -46.38 6.99
N ASP A 676 -10.44 -45.75 8.15
CA ASP A 676 -10.98 -44.43 8.45
C ASP A 676 -10.25 -43.30 7.70
N CYS A 677 -8.98 -43.50 7.32
CA CYS A 677 -8.23 -42.57 6.48
C CYS A 677 -8.60 -42.61 4.99
N PHE A 678 -9.36 -43.61 4.53
CA PHE A 678 -9.77 -43.76 3.13
C PHE A 678 -11.17 -43.20 2.82
N VAL A 679 -11.94 -42.82 3.84
CA VAL A 679 -13.27 -42.21 3.67
C VAL A 679 -13.12 -40.70 3.51
N THR A 680 -13.44 -40.16 2.33
CA THR A 680 -13.18 -38.75 1.97
C THR A 680 -14.15 -37.73 2.57
N GLY A 681 -14.71 -38.02 3.75
CA GLY A 681 -15.58 -37.13 4.50
C GLY A 681 -14.81 -36.18 5.42
N LYS A 682 -15.42 -35.05 5.78
CA LYS A 682 -15.02 -34.34 7.01
C LYS A 682 -15.64 -35.07 8.19
N TRP A 683 -14.82 -35.33 9.20
CA TRP A 683 -15.25 -35.88 10.47
C TRP A 683 -15.94 -34.78 11.30
N GLU A 684 -17.06 -35.13 11.92
CA GLU A 684 -17.59 -34.48 13.12
C GLU A 684 -17.13 -35.37 14.29
N GLU A 685 -16.87 -34.81 15.48
CA GLU A 685 -16.22 -35.55 16.59
C GLU A 685 -17.05 -36.75 17.12
N ASP A 686 -18.34 -36.82 16.79
CA ASP A 686 -19.30 -37.83 17.28
C ASP A 686 -19.60 -38.99 16.29
N LYS A 687 -18.87 -39.20 15.18
CA LYS A 687 -19.33 -40.10 14.08
C LYS A 687 -18.30 -41.06 13.45
N ASP A 688 -18.59 -42.35 13.53
CA ASP A 688 -17.83 -43.44 12.89
C ASP A 688 -17.91 -43.46 11.36
N ALA A 689 -16.77 -43.71 10.69
CA ALA A 689 -16.67 -43.89 9.23
C ALA A 689 -17.58 -45.00 8.67
N ALA A 690 -17.87 -46.03 9.45
CA ALA A 690 -18.78 -47.12 9.06
C ALA A 690 -20.23 -46.67 8.84
N THR A 691 -20.62 -45.50 9.38
CA THR A 691 -21.93 -44.88 9.10
C THR A 691 -21.91 -44.10 7.79
N LEU A 692 -20.84 -43.33 7.53
CA LEU A 692 -20.68 -42.54 6.30
C LEU A 692 -20.54 -43.42 5.05
N LEU A 693 -19.82 -44.55 5.13
CA LEU A 693 -19.72 -45.49 4.00
C LEU A 693 -21.10 -46.05 3.60
N LYS A 694 -21.97 -46.35 4.58
CA LYS A 694 -23.35 -46.76 4.29
C LYS A 694 -24.17 -45.62 3.68
N GLU A 695 -23.99 -44.38 4.13
CA GLU A 695 -24.68 -43.22 3.52
C GLU A 695 -24.24 -42.95 2.07
N ASP A 696 -22.99 -43.22 1.69
CA ASP A 696 -22.50 -43.07 0.31
C ASP A 696 -22.88 -44.27 -0.59
N ASP A 697 -22.82 -45.51 -0.08
CA ASP A 697 -23.31 -46.71 -0.79
C ASP A 697 -24.84 -46.60 -1.06
N GLU A 698 -25.62 -46.11 -0.09
CA GLU A 698 -27.06 -45.82 -0.28
C GLU A 698 -27.32 -44.65 -1.25
N LEU A 699 -26.34 -43.76 -1.47
CA LEU A 699 -26.48 -42.59 -2.35
C LEU A 699 -26.12 -42.87 -3.82
N TYR A 700 -25.27 -43.87 -4.07
CA TYR A 700 -24.84 -44.27 -5.43
C TYR A 700 -25.35 -45.65 -5.90
N GLY A 701 -25.97 -46.46 -5.03
CA GLY A 701 -26.36 -47.84 -5.35
C GLY A 701 -27.57 -48.01 -6.29
N ASP A 702 -28.48 -47.03 -6.36
CA ASP A 702 -29.69 -47.08 -7.21
C ASP A 702 -29.54 -46.17 -8.44
N PHE A 703 -29.08 -46.74 -9.56
CA PHE A 703 -29.06 -46.03 -10.86
C PHE A 703 -30.29 -46.41 -11.70
N GLU A 704 -31.11 -45.41 -12.02
CA GLU A 704 -32.35 -45.50 -12.82
C GLU A 704 -32.08 -44.97 -14.24
N ASP A 705 -32.16 -45.82 -15.27
CA ASP A 705 -31.80 -45.40 -16.63
C ASP A 705 -32.97 -44.69 -17.33
N LEU A 706 -32.79 -43.38 -17.55
CA LEU A 706 -33.86 -42.41 -17.84
C LEU A 706 -34.42 -42.45 -19.28
N GLU A 707 -34.05 -43.46 -20.08
CA GLU A 707 -34.66 -43.74 -21.40
C GLU A 707 -35.37 -45.12 -21.46
N THR A 708 -35.32 -45.92 -20.39
CA THR A 708 -36.04 -47.22 -20.26
C THR A 708 -36.84 -47.37 -18.96
N GLY A 709 -36.39 -46.83 -17.83
CA GLY A 709 -37.14 -46.79 -16.57
C GLY A 709 -36.97 -47.99 -15.63
N GLU A 710 -35.92 -48.80 -15.80
CA GLU A 710 -35.56 -49.88 -14.87
C GLU A 710 -34.53 -49.41 -13.82
N VAL A 711 -34.66 -49.88 -12.58
CA VAL A 711 -33.75 -49.58 -11.46
C VAL A 711 -32.90 -50.81 -11.13
N HIS A 712 -31.61 -50.78 -11.47
CA HIS A 712 -30.72 -51.91 -11.24
C HIS A 712 -30.15 -51.94 -9.81
N LYS A 713 -30.83 -52.65 -8.90
CA LYS A 713 -30.30 -52.94 -7.56
C LYS A 713 -29.29 -54.08 -7.57
N ALA A 714 -28.06 -53.82 -7.13
CA ALA A 714 -27.02 -54.84 -7.01
C ALA A 714 -27.30 -55.80 -5.83
N LYS A 715 -27.75 -57.02 -6.13
CA LYS A 715 -27.78 -58.12 -5.14
C LYS A 715 -26.38 -58.71 -4.96
N THR A 716 -25.86 -58.66 -3.73
CA THR A 716 -24.63 -59.36 -3.37
C THR A 716 -24.82 -60.88 -3.43
N LYS A 717 -23.87 -61.58 -4.04
CA LYS A 717 -23.76 -63.05 -4.03
C LYS A 717 -22.37 -63.43 -3.53
N ALA A 718 -22.30 -64.32 -2.55
CA ALA A 718 -21.09 -65.10 -2.27
C ALA A 718 -21.12 -66.38 -3.12
N GLU A 719 -19.97 -66.70 -3.71
CA GLU A 719 -19.49 -68.01 -4.22
C GLU A 719 -20.44 -68.98 -4.98
N GLY A 720 -19.95 -69.53 -6.11
CA GLY A 720 -20.42 -70.84 -6.63
C GLY A 720 -21.23 -70.86 -7.94
N GLU A 721 -20.52 -71.18 -9.03
CA GLU A 721 -20.89 -71.94 -10.25
C GLU A 721 -22.32 -71.87 -10.89
N ASN A 722 -22.31 -71.47 -12.18
CA ASN A 722 -23.03 -71.99 -13.37
C ASN A 722 -24.56 -71.81 -13.61
N ASP A 723 -24.82 -71.28 -14.81
CA ASP A 723 -25.79 -71.67 -15.86
C ASP A 723 -27.33 -71.58 -15.62
N ASP A 724 -27.87 -70.43 -16.04
CA ASP A 724 -28.83 -70.24 -17.16
C ASP A 724 -30.35 -70.62 -17.15
N GLU A 725 -31.06 -69.82 -17.95
CA GLU A 725 -32.40 -69.94 -18.60
C GLU A 725 -33.76 -69.72 -17.86
N ILE A 726 -34.37 -68.56 -18.21
CA ILE A 726 -35.74 -68.38 -18.78
C ILE A 726 -36.99 -68.24 -17.86
N ASN A 727 -37.52 -67.00 -17.89
CA ASN A 727 -38.91 -66.48 -17.99
C ASN A 727 -40.12 -67.18 -17.32
N GLY A 728 -41.03 -66.35 -16.79
CA GLY A 728 -42.42 -66.71 -16.46
C GLY A 728 -43.18 -65.53 -15.84
N ASP A 729 -43.98 -64.83 -16.64
CA ASP A 729 -44.60 -63.54 -16.31
C ASP A 729 -45.94 -63.64 -15.53
N ASP A 730 -46.27 -62.53 -14.86
CA ASP A 730 -47.59 -61.88 -14.70
C ASP A 730 -48.71 -62.36 -13.73
N ASP A 731 -49.29 -61.31 -13.11
CA ASP A 731 -50.69 -61.00 -12.74
C ASP A 731 -51.42 -61.67 -11.55
N ASP A 732 -51.41 -60.92 -10.43
CA ASP A 732 -52.56 -60.12 -9.93
C ASP A 732 -53.35 -60.46 -8.64
N ASP A 733 -53.69 -59.32 -7.98
CA ASP A 733 -54.86 -58.96 -7.15
C ASP A 733 -55.07 -59.34 -5.66
N ASP A 734 -55.84 -58.42 -5.06
CA ASP A 734 -56.60 -58.42 -3.79
C ASP A 734 -55.94 -58.08 -2.41
N GLU A 735 -56.80 -57.60 -1.50
CA GLU A 735 -56.49 -56.66 -0.41
C GLU A 735 -56.59 -57.25 1.03
N GLU A 736 -56.16 -56.42 1.99
CA GLU A 736 -56.58 -56.33 3.41
C GLU A 736 -56.04 -57.27 4.54
N GLU A 737 -55.87 -56.60 5.69
CA GLU A 737 -55.78 -57.02 7.10
C GLU A 737 -54.99 -58.27 7.57
N GLU A 738 -53.89 -58.03 8.32
CA GLU A 738 -53.95 -58.11 9.80
C GLU A 738 -52.80 -57.33 10.47
N ALA A 739 -52.91 -57.06 11.79
CA ALA A 739 -52.00 -56.22 12.58
C ALA A 739 -52.03 -56.66 14.07
N PRO A 740 -51.42 -55.94 15.04
CA PRO A 740 -50.08 -55.34 15.14
C PRO A 740 -49.29 -55.91 16.37
N GLN A 741 -48.08 -55.42 16.66
CA GLN A 741 -47.80 -54.80 17.99
C GLN A 741 -46.42 -54.10 18.15
N VAL A 742 -46.46 -53.00 18.92
CA VAL A 742 -45.39 -52.27 19.63
C VAL A 742 -44.11 -51.91 18.86
N LYS A 743 -44.14 -50.72 18.23
CA LYS A 743 -43.07 -49.71 18.26
C LYS A 743 -43.70 -48.32 18.24
N LEU A 744 -43.24 -47.38 19.07
CA LEU A 744 -43.69 -45.97 19.01
C LEU A 744 -42.52 -44.96 18.90
N ASP A 745 -41.29 -45.33 19.26
CA ASP A 745 -40.15 -44.40 19.24
C ASP A 745 -39.47 -44.29 17.86
N ASP A 746 -39.59 -45.34 17.02
CA ASP A 746 -38.97 -45.37 15.67
C ASP A 746 -39.51 -44.28 14.74
N ASP A 747 -40.78 -43.92 14.85
CA ASP A 747 -41.42 -42.92 13.97
C ASP A 747 -40.95 -41.50 14.27
N GLU A 748 -40.78 -41.12 15.54
CA GLU A 748 -40.19 -39.81 15.89
C GLU A 748 -38.74 -39.74 15.44
N VAL A 749 -37.95 -40.81 15.61
CA VAL A 749 -36.57 -40.88 15.13
C VAL A 749 -36.51 -40.80 13.60
N GLN A 750 -37.38 -41.48 12.85
CA GLN A 750 -37.45 -41.38 11.40
C GLN A 750 -37.94 -40.00 10.92
N LYS A 751 -38.89 -39.39 11.62
CA LYS A 751 -39.41 -38.04 11.34
C LYS A 751 -38.36 -36.96 11.58
N ASN A 752 -37.58 -37.09 12.66
CA ASN A 752 -36.43 -36.23 12.94
C ASN A 752 -35.30 -36.44 11.93
N LYS A 753 -34.95 -37.69 11.56
CA LYS A 753 -34.00 -37.96 10.46
C LYS A 753 -34.48 -37.39 9.11
N ARG A 754 -35.79 -37.45 8.80
CA ARG A 754 -36.38 -36.82 7.60
C ARG A 754 -36.37 -35.28 7.68
N LEU A 755 -36.61 -34.69 8.85
CA LEU A 755 -36.52 -33.24 9.08
C LEU A 755 -35.06 -32.76 8.95
N GLU A 756 -34.10 -33.48 9.50
CA GLU A 756 -32.68 -33.14 9.39
C GLU A 756 -32.15 -33.35 7.97
N LYS A 757 -32.52 -34.45 7.28
CA LYS A 757 -32.23 -34.62 5.84
C LYS A 757 -32.85 -33.48 5.01
N LYS A 758 -34.08 -33.02 5.32
CA LYS A 758 -34.67 -31.81 4.71
C LYS A 758 -33.94 -30.52 5.07
N ARG A 759 -33.47 -30.37 6.32
CA ARG A 759 -32.72 -29.18 6.77
C ARG A 759 -31.36 -29.10 6.06
N ARG A 760 -30.60 -30.19 6.06
CA ARG A 760 -29.32 -30.34 5.34
C ARG A 760 -29.47 -30.15 3.82
N LEU A 761 -30.55 -30.68 3.22
CA LEU A 761 -30.83 -30.45 1.80
C LEU A 761 -31.19 -28.98 1.52
N LYS A 762 -31.94 -28.32 2.40
CA LYS A 762 -32.23 -26.89 2.30
C LYS A 762 -30.98 -26.03 2.50
N GLU A 763 -30.15 -26.33 3.50
CA GLU A 763 -28.86 -25.68 3.74
C GLU A 763 -27.95 -25.79 2.50
N ARG A 764 -27.86 -26.96 1.86
CA ARG A 764 -27.14 -27.15 0.58
C ARG A 764 -27.77 -26.39 -0.59
N PHE A 765 -29.09 -26.26 -0.63
CA PHE A 765 -29.82 -25.58 -1.71
C PHE A 765 -29.72 -24.06 -1.60
N ASP A 766 -29.98 -23.50 -0.41
CA ASP A 766 -29.86 -22.07 -0.11
C ASP A 766 -28.40 -21.62 -0.37
N ALA A 767 -27.40 -22.41 0.06
CA ALA A 767 -25.99 -22.16 -0.20
C ALA A 767 -25.59 -22.21 -1.69
N GLN A 768 -26.37 -22.86 -2.57
CA GLN A 768 -26.14 -22.82 -4.03
C GLN A 768 -26.88 -21.66 -4.73
N TYR A 769 -27.77 -20.94 -4.04
CA TYR A 769 -28.61 -19.90 -4.62
C TYR A 769 -28.36 -18.49 -4.09
N ASP A 770 -27.79 -18.31 -2.88
CA ASP A 770 -27.43 -17.00 -2.33
C ASP A 770 -26.21 -16.35 -3.01
N ASP A 771 -25.38 -17.11 -3.74
CA ASP A 771 -24.25 -16.61 -4.56
C ASP A 771 -24.65 -15.62 -5.69
N GLY A 772 -25.95 -15.40 -5.91
CA GLY A 772 -26.51 -14.77 -7.12
C GLY A 772 -26.19 -13.28 -7.40
N ASP A 773 -25.56 -12.53 -6.50
CA ASP A 773 -25.17 -11.11 -6.72
C ASP A 773 -23.72 -10.79 -6.27
N ALA A 774 -22.92 -11.83 -5.98
CA ALA A 774 -21.49 -11.71 -5.71
C ALA A 774 -20.72 -11.29 -6.99
N THR A 775 -19.53 -10.68 -6.83
CA THR A 775 -18.68 -10.31 -7.97
C THR A 775 -17.25 -10.74 -7.72
N TYR A 776 -16.55 -11.19 -8.76
CA TYR A 776 -15.14 -11.61 -8.72
C TYR A 776 -14.16 -10.67 -7.98
N PHE A 777 -14.50 -9.39 -7.80
CA PHE A 777 -13.75 -8.48 -6.94
C PHE A 777 -14.00 -8.69 -5.44
N ASP A 778 -15.25 -8.95 -5.08
CA ASP A 778 -15.70 -9.25 -3.73
C ASP A 778 -15.29 -10.68 -3.34
N ASP A 779 -15.41 -11.67 -4.25
CA ASP A 779 -14.97 -13.06 -4.06
C ASP A 779 -13.47 -13.13 -3.66
N LEU A 780 -12.58 -12.55 -4.48
CA LEU A 780 -11.14 -12.45 -4.20
C LEU A 780 -10.85 -11.73 -2.88
N LYS A 781 -11.64 -10.72 -2.54
CA LYS A 781 -11.49 -9.98 -1.29
C LYS A 781 -11.91 -10.84 -0.08
N GLU A 782 -12.92 -11.70 -0.24
CA GLU A 782 -13.37 -12.61 0.79
C GLU A 782 -12.38 -13.76 1.01
N GLU A 783 -11.83 -14.36 -0.04
CA GLU A 783 -10.71 -15.31 0.05
C GLU A 783 -9.53 -14.71 0.85
N MET A 784 -9.15 -13.48 0.52
CA MET A 784 -8.07 -12.76 1.19
C MET A 784 -8.40 -12.38 2.64
N GLN A 785 -9.68 -12.23 3.01
CA GLN A 785 -10.10 -12.03 4.40
C GLN A 785 -10.11 -13.34 5.18
N LYS A 786 -10.68 -14.41 4.63
CA LYS A 786 -10.67 -15.76 5.23
C LYS A 786 -9.24 -16.21 5.57
N GLN A 787 -8.28 -15.99 4.67
CA GLN A 787 -6.87 -16.26 4.96
C GLN A 787 -6.32 -15.38 6.10
N ALA A 788 -6.67 -14.09 6.16
CA ALA A 788 -6.20 -13.18 7.21
C ALA A 788 -6.88 -13.40 8.58
N GLU A 789 -8.01 -14.08 8.60
CA GLU A 789 -8.76 -14.49 9.79
C GLU A 789 -8.24 -15.84 10.31
N LEU A 790 -8.00 -16.82 9.43
CA LEU A 790 -7.32 -18.09 9.75
C LEU A 790 -5.92 -17.83 10.35
N ASN A 791 -5.11 -16.99 9.69
CA ASN A 791 -3.80 -16.54 10.17
C ASN A 791 -3.84 -15.75 11.50
N ARG A 792 -5.03 -15.41 12.03
CA ARG A 792 -5.18 -14.80 13.35
C ARG A 792 -5.52 -15.84 14.40
N GLN A 793 -6.50 -16.69 14.11
CA GLN A 793 -6.96 -17.79 14.97
C GLN A 793 -5.80 -18.73 15.33
N GLU A 794 -4.94 -19.07 14.37
CA GLU A 794 -3.74 -19.91 14.57
C GLU A 794 -2.72 -19.35 15.59
N PHE A 795 -2.82 -18.07 15.96
CA PHE A 795 -1.91 -17.41 16.90
C PHE A 795 -2.64 -16.62 18.01
N GLU A 796 -3.93 -16.87 18.25
CA GLU A 796 -4.69 -16.13 19.28
C GLU A 796 -4.34 -16.62 20.70
N ASP A 797 -4.18 -17.93 20.89
CA ASP A 797 -3.83 -18.58 22.17
C ASP A 797 -2.31 -18.67 22.43
N VAL A 798 -1.49 -17.83 21.76
CA VAL A 798 -0.03 -18.00 21.70
C VAL A 798 0.73 -16.78 22.22
N ASP A 799 1.46 -16.97 23.33
CA ASP A 799 2.27 -15.93 23.99
C ASP A 799 3.17 -15.14 23.03
N ASP A 800 3.25 -13.82 23.22
CA ASP A 800 3.94 -12.91 22.30
C ASP A 800 5.43 -13.25 22.09
N GLU A 801 6.15 -13.68 23.13
CA GLU A 801 7.55 -14.12 22.99
C GLU A 801 7.68 -15.36 22.08
N VAL A 802 6.80 -16.33 22.26
CA VAL A 802 6.74 -17.54 21.45
C VAL A 802 6.34 -17.20 20.02
N ARG A 803 5.35 -16.33 19.87
CA ARG A 803 4.74 -15.93 18.61
C ARG A 803 5.71 -15.12 17.74
N VAL A 804 6.48 -14.21 18.33
CA VAL A 804 7.55 -13.44 17.66
C VAL A 804 8.64 -14.34 17.07
N GLN A 805 8.92 -15.50 17.66
CA GLN A 805 9.88 -16.46 17.08
C GLN A 805 9.35 -17.12 15.79
N TYR A 806 8.03 -17.26 15.63
CA TYR A 806 7.40 -17.84 14.44
C TYR A 806 7.12 -16.78 13.36
N GLU A 807 6.34 -15.74 13.67
CA GLU A 807 5.90 -14.73 12.69
C GLU A 807 6.94 -13.63 12.45
N GLY A 808 7.78 -13.35 13.46
CA GLY A 808 8.61 -12.15 13.58
C GLY A 808 7.95 -11.08 14.46
N PHE A 809 8.63 -9.95 14.68
CA PHE A 809 8.03 -8.81 15.39
C PHE A 809 6.86 -8.25 14.58
N ARG A 810 5.71 -8.04 15.20
CA ARG A 810 4.53 -7.50 14.52
C ARG A 810 4.69 -6.00 14.23
N PRO A 811 4.20 -5.50 13.08
CA PRO A 811 3.93 -4.07 12.97
C PRO A 811 2.99 -3.64 14.11
N GLY A 812 3.14 -2.41 14.59
CA GLY A 812 2.42 -1.92 15.77
C GLY A 812 3.23 -1.97 17.07
N MET A 813 4.09 -2.98 17.25
CA MET A 813 4.97 -3.10 18.42
C MET A 813 6.02 -1.98 18.44
N TYR A 814 6.37 -1.51 19.65
CA TYR A 814 7.53 -0.67 19.88
C TYR A 814 8.76 -1.56 20.05
N VAL A 815 9.83 -1.32 19.26
CA VAL A 815 11.01 -2.19 19.22
C VAL A 815 12.31 -1.40 19.38
N ARG A 816 13.30 -2.04 20.01
CA ARG A 816 14.69 -1.62 20.14
C ARG A 816 15.53 -2.52 19.23
N VAL A 817 16.20 -1.93 18.24
CA VAL A 817 17.00 -2.64 17.24
C VAL A 817 18.47 -2.34 17.50
N GLU A 818 19.26 -3.37 17.81
CA GLU A 818 20.71 -3.23 18.01
C GLU A 818 21.48 -3.47 16.70
N ILE A 819 22.30 -2.49 16.31
CA ILE A 819 23.10 -2.54 15.09
C ILE A 819 24.58 -2.33 15.43
N PRO A 820 25.42 -3.37 15.27
CA PRO A 820 26.86 -3.28 15.46
C PRO A 820 27.55 -2.67 14.23
N ALA A 821 28.79 -2.22 14.41
CA ALA A 821 29.67 -1.75 13.34
C ALA A 821 29.11 -0.59 12.48
N LEU A 822 28.42 0.36 13.11
CA LEU A 822 28.01 1.62 12.47
C LEU A 822 29.17 2.63 12.42
N PRO A 823 29.43 3.31 11.28
CA PRO A 823 30.53 4.26 11.18
C PRO A 823 30.45 5.40 12.21
N CYS A 824 31.58 5.72 12.84
CA CYS A 824 31.66 6.73 13.90
C CYS A 824 31.05 8.08 13.49
N GLU A 825 31.20 8.47 12.22
CA GLU A 825 30.67 9.70 11.65
C GLU A 825 29.14 9.80 11.74
N PHE A 826 28.40 8.69 11.80
CA PHE A 826 26.94 8.71 11.99
C PHE A 826 26.57 9.22 13.40
N VAL A 827 27.32 8.81 14.42
CA VAL A 827 27.06 9.16 15.82
C VAL A 827 27.63 10.54 16.17
N THR A 828 28.79 10.92 15.62
CA THR A 828 29.35 12.27 15.81
C THR A 828 28.54 13.33 15.08
N ASN A 829 28.09 13.04 13.85
CA ASN A 829 27.38 14.00 13.00
C ASN A 829 25.86 13.81 13.06
N PHE A 830 25.34 13.13 14.09
CA PHE A 830 23.90 12.97 14.29
C PHE A 830 23.20 14.33 14.37
N ASP A 831 21.96 14.42 13.87
CA ASP A 831 21.16 15.64 13.84
C ASP A 831 19.67 15.26 13.92
N PRO A 832 18.97 15.56 15.03
CA PRO A 832 17.55 15.25 15.21
C PRO A 832 16.61 15.78 14.12
N HIS A 833 17.01 16.77 13.33
CA HIS A 833 16.19 17.24 12.20
C HIS A 833 16.14 16.24 11.03
N TYR A 834 17.04 15.26 10.97
CA TYR A 834 17.06 14.26 9.90
C TYR A 834 16.43 12.95 10.38
N PRO A 835 15.30 12.52 9.81
CA PRO A 835 14.62 11.30 10.23
C PRO A 835 15.46 10.07 9.89
N VAL A 836 15.82 9.29 10.90
CA VAL A 836 16.46 7.99 10.72
C VAL A 836 15.39 6.93 10.45
N ILE A 837 15.53 6.22 9.34
CA ILE A 837 14.62 5.18 8.88
C ILE A 837 15.42 3.90 8.69
N LEU A 838 14.87 2.79 9.18
CA LEU A 838 15.38 1.44 8.99
C LEU A 838 14.47 0.72 8.00
N GLY A 839 14.96 0.40 6.82
CA GLY A 839 14.22 -0.41 5.84
C GLY A 839 14.71 -1.86 5.85
N GLY A 840 13.84 -2.81 6.18
CA GLY A 840 14.15 -4.24 6.04
C GLY A 840 14.35 -4.60 4.57
N LEU A 841 15.44 -5.31 4.27
CA LEU A 841 15.80 -5.74 2.92
C LEU A 841 15.27 -7.15 2.64
N GLY A 842 14.74 -7.37 1.43
CA GLY A 842 14.37 -8.71 0.99
C GLY A 842 15.61 -9.61 0.78
N PRO A 843 15.52 -10.94 0.92
CA PRO A 843 16.68 -11.85 0.72
C PRO A 843 17.32 -11.75 -0.67
N SER A 844 16.55 -11.39 -1.69
CA SER A 844 17.06 -11.10 -3.04
C SER A 844 17.75 -9.73 -3.14
N GLU A 845 17.41 -8.77 -2.27
CA GLU A 845 17.88 -7.38 -2.34
C GLU A 845 19.26 -7.14 -1.75
N GLY A 846 19.82 -8.09 -0.98
CA GLY A 846 21.23 -8.08 -0.62
C GLY A 846 22.18 -8.24 -1.82
N ASN A 847 21.68 -8.76 -2.95
CA ASN A 847 22.50 -9.08 -4.12
C ASN A 847 22.60 -7.91 -5.12
N VAL A 848 23.77 -7.75 -5.72
CA VAL A 848 24.06 -6.77 -6.79
C VAL A 848 24.10 -7.47 -8.15
N GLY A 849 23.46 -6.89 -9.16
CA GLY A 849 23.36 -7.46 -10.51
C GLY A 849 23.10 -6.41 -11.60
N TYR A 850 22.67 -6.86 -12.77
CA TYR A 850 22.20 -5.97 -13.83
C TYR A 850 20.69 -5.79 -13.74
N LEU A 851 20.21 -4.54 -13.69
CA LEU A 851 18.77 -4.27 -13.69
C LEU A 851 18.34 -3.75 -15.05
N GLN A 852 17.34 -4.42 -15.64
CA GLN A 852 16.64 -3.95 -16.82
C GLN A 852 15.47 -3.06 -16.38
N MET A 853 15.47 -1.81 -16.82
CA MET A 853 14.53 -0.79 -16.34
C MET A 853 13.96 0.06 -17.49
N ARG A 854 12.72 0.53 -17.32
CA ARG A 854 12.02 1.40 -18.26
C ARG A 854 12.08 2.86 -17.78
N LEU A 855 12.96 3.65 -18.38
CA LEU A 855 13.22 5.04 -17.99
C LEU A 855 12.59 6.03 -18.98
N LYS A 856 12.06 7.15 -18.46
CA LYS A 856 11.60 8.31 -19.22
C LYS A 856 12.16 9.60 -18.62
N LYS A 857 12.69 10.50 -19.46
CA LYS A 857 13.08 11.86 -19.06
C LYS A 857 11.86 12.58 -18.44
N HIS A 858 12.05 13.25 -17.30
CA HIS A 858 10.96 13.97 -16.66
C HIS A 858 10.48 15.18 -17.49
N ARG A 859 9.16 15.48 -17.47
CA ARG A 859 8.51 16.52 -18.29
C ARG A 859 9.06 17.93 -18.06
N TRP A 860 9.47 18.24 -16.83
CA TRP A 860 9.98 19.57 -16.42
C TRP A 860 11.51 19.64 -16.35
N HIS A 861 12.21 18.53 -16.55
CA HIS A 861 13.67 18.58 -16.65
C HIS A 861 14.07 19.16 -18.02
N SER A 862 14.93 20.17 -18.07
CA SER A 862 15.26 20.84 -19.33
C SER A 862 16.17 19.99 -20.22
N ARG A 863 17.24 19.43 -19.65
CA ARG A 863 18.30 18.71 -20.39
C ARG A 863 17.86 17.29 -20.82
N ILE A 864 18.54 16.71 -21.81
CA ILE A 864 18.41 15.28 -22.16
C ILE A 864 19.52 14.49 -21.47
N LEU A 865 19.20 13.27 -21.01
CA LEU A 865 20.19 12.43 -20.34
C LEU A 865 21.03 11.68 -21.37
N LYS A 866 22.32 11.54 -21.09
CA LYS A 866 23.32 10.98 -22.01
C LYS A 866 23.81 9.62 -21.50
N THR A 867 23.93 8.66 -22.42
CA THR A 867 24.49 7.34 -22.14
C THR A 867 25.92 7.46 -21.60
N ARG A 868 26.21 6.72 -20.52
CA ARG A 868 27.47 6.77 -19.76
C ARG A 868 27.79 8.10 -19.03
N ASP A 869 26.80 8.96 -18.77
CA ASP A 869 26.93 9.98 -17.72
C ASP A 869 26.34 9.42 -16.41
N PRO A 870 26.96 9.68 -15.25
CA PRO A 870 26.49 9.15 -13.96
C PRO A 870 25.14 9.76 -13.55
N LEU A 871 24.33 8.96 -12.86
CA LEU A 871 22.98 9.29 -12.44
C LEU A 871 22.73 8.73 -11.04
N ILE A 872 22.13 9.52 -10.16
CA ILE A 872 21.76 9.11 -8.81
C ILE A 872 20.34 8.55 -8.88
N LEU A 873 20.13 7.35 -8.36
CA LEU A 873 18.85 6.65 -8.33
C LEU A 873 18.37 6.49 -6.89
N SER A 874 17.07 6.72 -6.66
CA SER A 874 16.34 6.21 -5.51
C SER A 874 15.49 5.05 -5.98
N LEU A 875 15.77 3.86 -5.46
CA LEU A 875 15.26 2.59 -5.95
C LEU A 875 15.16 1.62 -4.75
N GLY A 876 13.94 1.23 -4.39
CA GLY A 876 13.64 0.66 -3.08
C GLY A 876 14.02 1.62 -1.94
N TRP A 877 14.52 1.09 -0.83
CA TRP A 877 15.09 1.90 0.26
C TRP A 877 16.33 2.68 -0.18
N ARG A 878 17.19 2.06 -1.01
CA ARG A 878 18.54 2.55 -1.30
C ARG A 878 18.58 3.79 -2.19
N ARG A 879 19.59 4.62 -1.95
CA ARG A 879 20.02 5.73 -2.83
C ARG A 879 21.46 5.46 -3.30
N PHE A 880 21.70 5.44 -4.61
CA PHE A 880 23.03 5.18 -5.14
C PHE A 880 23.27 5.82 -6.51
N GLN A 881 24.53 6.12 -6.81
CA GLN A 881 24.98 6.59 -8.10
C GLN A 881 25.46 5.41 -8.96
N THR A 882 25.02 5.37 -10.22
CA THR A 882 25.40 4.34 -11.22
C THR A 882 25.53 4.98 -12.61
N ILE A 883 25.96 4.20 -13.60
CA ILE A 883 26.22 4.66 -14.99
C ILE A 883 25.28 3.93 -15.98
N PRO A 884 24.09 4.49 -16.29
CA PRO A 884 23.13 3.84 -17.17
C PRO A 884 23.55 3.78 -18.65
N LEU A 885 23.20 2.66 -19.29
CA LEU A 885 23.19 2.51 -20.75
C LEU A 885 21.76 2.56 -21.29
N TYR A 886 21.40 3.64 -21.98
CA TYR A 886 20.09 3.78 -22.64
C TYR A 886 20.03 2.98 -23.95
N TYR A 887 18.91 2.31 -24.20
CA TYR A 887 18.65 1.57 -25.43
C TYR A 887 17.17 1.63 -25.84
N ILE A 888 16.88 1.24 -27.08
CA ILE A 888 15.53 0.93 -27.55
C ILE A 888 15.59 -0.47 -28.19
N GLU A 889 14.55 -1.25 -27.95
CA GLU A 889 14.33 -2.51 -28.66
C GLU A 889 13.97 -2.23 -30.13
N ASP A 890 14.79 -2.70 -31.08
CA ASP A 890 14.41 -2.77 -32.50
C ASP A 890 13.48 -3.98 -32.71
N HIS A 891 12.59 -3.95 -33.72
CA HIS A 891 11.59 -4.99 -34.09
C HIS A 891 12.08 -6.45 -34.24
N ASN A 892 13.37 -6.71 -34.03
CA ASN A 892 14.03 -8.00 -34.07
C ASN A 892 14.41 -8.49 -32.65
N GLY A 893 13.81 -7.96 -31.58
CA GLY A 893 14.14 -8.28 -30.19
C GLY A 893 15.54 -7.84 -29.76
N ARG A 894 16.07 -6.72 -30.33
CA ARG A 894 17.48 -6.31 -30.13
C ARG A 894 17.57 -5.00 -29.36
N HIS A 895 18.22 -5.04 -28.19
CA HIS A 895 18.51 -3.86 -27.36
C HIS A 895 19.56 -2.96 -28.02
N ARG A 896 19.11 -2.03 -28.88
CA ARG A 896 20.00 -1.11 -29.60
C ARG A 896 20.34 0.10 -28.74
N LEU A 897 21.63 0.23 -28.40
CA LEU A 897 22.18 1.35 -27.65
C LEU A 897 21.83 2.72 -28.29
N LEU A 898 21.33 3.64 -27.46
CA LEU A 898 21.16 5.06 -27.76
C LEU A 898 22.36 5.87 -27.26
N LYS A 899 22.52 7.10 -27.79
CA LYS A 899 23.47 8.08 -27.24
C LYS A 899 22.86 8.93 -26.11
N TYR A 900 21.55 9.15 -26.18
CA TYR A 900 20.77 10.00 -25.29
C TYR A 900 19.36 9.40 -25.11
N THR A 901 18.70 9.74 -24.01
CA THR A 901 17.25 9.50 -23.84
C THR A 901 16.43 10.27 -24.87
N PRO A 902 15.37 9.70 -25.46
CA PRO A 902 14.38 10.48 -26.20
C PRO A 902 13.62 11.42 -25.25
N GLU A 903 13.12 12.55 -25.76
CA GLU A 903 12.63 13.66 -24.92
C GLU A 903 11.27 13.38 -24.26
N HIS A 904 10.38 12.65 -24.93
CA HIS A 904 8.99 12.41 -24.48
C HIS A 904 8.58 10.92 -24.48
N MET A 905 9.46 10.04 -24.95
CA MET A 905 9.23 8.59 -25.07
C MET A 905 9.94 7.85 -23.92
N HIS A 906 9.46 6.66 -23.56
CA HIS A 906 10.23 5.74 -22.70
C HIS A 906 11.37 5.09 -23.51
N CYS A 907 12.48 4.80 -22.84
CA CYS A 907 13.56 3.96 -23.35
C CYS A 907 13.87 2.86 -22.34
N GLY A 908 14.50 1.78 -22.81
CA GLY A 908 15.16 0.85 -21.91
C GLY A 908 16.42 1.50 -21.36
N ALA A 909 16.75 1.19 -20.11
CA ALA A 909 18.04 1.44 -19.53
C ALA A 909 18.54 0.16 -18.82
N THR A 910 19.85 -0.03 -18.80
CA THR A 910 20.48 -1.05 -17.96
C THR A 910 21.53 -0.38 -17.09
N ILE A 911 21.56 -0.79 -15.83
CA ILE A 911 22.51 -0.34 -14.80
C ILE A 911 23.20 -1.56 -14.17
N TRP A 912 24.21 -1.30 -13.36
CA TRP A 912 24.70 -2.22 -12.33
C TRP A 912 24.27 -1.67 -10.97
N GLY A 913 23.70 -2.51 -10.10
CA GLY A 913 23.14 -2.08 -8.82
C GLY A 913 22.42 -3.20 -8.05
N PRO A 914 21.86 -2.89 -6.87
CA PRO A 914 21.09 -3.83 -6.05
C PRO A 914 19.85 -4.33 -6.79
N ILE A 915 19.63 -5.64 -6.76
CA ILE A 915 18.44 -6.31 -7.29
C ILE A 915 17.23 -5.93 -6.42
N THR A 916 16.08 -5.64 -7.02
CA THR A 916 14.82 -5.30 -6.29
C THR A 916 13.61 -5.78 -7.07
N PRO A 917 12.46 -6.11 -6.45
CA PRO A 917 11.27 -6.64 -7.14
C PRO A 917 10.87 -5.89 -8.44
N GLN A 918 10.48 -6.67 -9.46
CA GLN A 918 9.92 -6.14 -10.71
C GLN A 918 8.70 -5.24 -10.43
N GLY A 919 8.47 -4.23 -11.25
CA GLY A 919 7.37 -3.27 -11.06
C GLY A 919 7.65 -2.17 -10.03
N THR A 920 8.76 -2.24 -9.27
CA THR A 920 9.18 -1.17 -8.36
C THR A 920 9.46 0.13 -9.12
N GLY A 921 8.84 1.22 -8.69
CA GLY A 921 9.06 2.57 -9.21
C GLY A 921 10.35 3.19 -8.69
N PHE A 922 11.13 3.83 -9.57
CA PHE A 922 12.39 4.47 -9.22
C PHE A 922 12.50 5.90 -9.77
N LEU A 923 13.19 6.74 -8.99
CA LEU A 923 13.45 8.14 -9.28
C LEU A 923 14.90 8.32 -9.71
N ALA A 924 15.17 9.23 -10.64
CA ALA A 924 16.52 9.58 -11.06
C ALA A 924 16.81 11.09 -10.94
N VAL A 925 17.94 11.42 -10.31
CA VAL A 925 18.42 12.78 -10.03
C VAL A 925 19.84 12.94 -10.58
N GLN A 926 20.17 14.07 -11.19
CA GLN A 926 21.51 14.30 -11.76
C GLN A 926 22.52 14.86 -10.73
N THR A 927 22.05 15.58 -9.71
CA THR A 927 22.86 16.08 -8.60
C THR A 927 21.94 16.35 -7.42
N VAL A 928 22.31 15.86 -6.23
CA VAL A 928 21.62 16.15 -4.96
C VAL A 928 21.88 17.60 -4.55
N GLY A 929 23.14 17.96 -4.30
CA GLY A 929 23.46 19.22 -3.65
C GLY A 929 23.28 20.50 -4.45
N GLY A 930 23.03 21.58 -3.70
CA GLY A 930 22.89 22.96 -4.15
C GLY A 930 21.47 23.33 -4.58
N ILE A 931 20.92 24.39 -3.97
CA ILE A 931 19.66 25.03 -4.39
C ILE A 931 19.81 25.49 -5.84
N LYS A 932 18.98 24.93 -6.72
CA LYS A 932 19.00 25.23 -8.17
C LYS A 932 17.61 25.66 -8.58
N ALA A 933 17.51 26.80 -9.27
CA ALA A 933 16.27 27.27 -9.89
C ALA A 933 15.74 26.38 -11.04
N ASN A 934 16.28 25.17 -11.21
CA ASN A 934 15.89 24.20 -12.23
C ASN A 934 15.55 22.86 -11.56
N PHE A 935 14.45 22.25 -12.00
CA PHE A 935 13.92 20.98 -11.51
C PHE A 935 14.99 19.87 -11.45
N ARG A 936 15.32 19.42 -10.22
CA ARG A 936 16.42 18.50 -9.86
C ARG A 936 16.18 17.07 -10.35
N ILE A 937 14.93 16.62 -10.31
CA ILE A 937 14.52 15.28 -10.79
C ILE A 937 14.67 15.22 -12.32
N ALA A 938 15.49 14.30 -12.79
CA ALA A 938 15.91 14.23 -14.18
C ALA A 938 15.09 13.21 -15.00
N ALA A 939 14.74 12.09 -14.39
CA ALA A 939 13.96 11.03 -15.02
C ALA A 939 13.17 10.23 -13.97
N THR A 940 12.16 9.51 -14.45
CA THR A 940 11.36 8.55 -13.67
C THR A 940 11.26 7.23 -14.43
N GLY A 941 11.03 6.13 -13.71
CA GLY A 941 10.92 4.82 -14.35
C GLY A 941 10.41 3.73 -13.43
N VAL A 942 10.38 2.52 -14.00
CA VAL A 942 9.97 1.29 -13.32
C VAL A 942 10.96 0.17 -13.66
N VAL A 943 11.31 -0.66 -12.68
CA VAL A 943 12.12 -1.87 -12.89
C VAL A 943 11.32 -2.88 -13.70
N LEU A 944 11.89 -3.39 -14.80
CA LEU A 944 11.25 -4.40 -15.65
C LEU A 944 11.68 -5.81 -15.27
N ASP A 945 13.00 -6.05 -15.17
CA ASP A 945 13.53 -7.41 -15.03
C ASP A 945 14.91 -7.47 -14.35
N LEU A 946 15.23 -8.64 -13.81
CA LEU A 946 16.30 -8.92 -12.85
C LEU A 946 17.30 -9.93 -13.42
N ASP A 947 17.93 -9.50 -14.49
CA ASP A 947 18.68 -10.36 -15.40
C ASP A 947 20.15 -10.51 -14.96
N LYS A 948 20.70 -11.73 -14.98
CA LYS A 948 22.14 -11.94 -14.72
C LYS A 948 23.03 -11.45 -15.86
N SER A 949 22.48 -11.21 -17.06
CA SER A 949 23.24 -10.64 -18.20
C SER A 949 22.36 -10.02 -19.29
N VAL A 950 22.55 -8.74 -19.62
CA VAL A 950 21.80 -8.05 -20.70
C VAL A 950 22.70 -7.72 -21.90
N THR A 951 22.37 -8.21 -23.10
CA THR A 951 23.17 -8.03 -24.32
C THR A 951 22.82 -6.77 -25.12
N ILE A 952 23.36 -5.61 -24.70
CA ILE A 952 23.14 -4.34 -25.41
C ILE A 952 24.06 -4.23 -26.63
N VAL A 953 23.51 -3.89 -27.80
CA VAL A 953 24.27 -3.77 -29.06
C VAL A 953 24.32 -2.33 -29.59
N LYS A 954 25.53 -1.86 -29.90
CA LYS A 954 25.79 -0.59 -30.58
C LYS A 954 25.89 -0.82 -32.07
N LYS A 955 25.11 -0.05 -32.84
CA LYS A 955 25.11 -0.10 -34.31
C LYS A 955 26.40 0.50 -34.87
N LEU A 956 27.14 -0.30 -35.64
CA LEU A 956 28.38 0.10 -36.30
C LEU A 956 28.17 0.09 -37.83
N LYS A 957 28.71 1.10 -38.52
CA LYS A 957 28.72 1.13 -39.99
C LYS A 957 30.16 1.12 -40.46
N LEU A 958 30.55 0.11 -41.22
CA LEU A 958 31.76 0.17 -42.04
C LEU A 958 31.38 0.86 -43.35
N ILE A 959 32.20 1.81 -43.80
CA ILE A 959 31.92 2.71 -44.92
C ILE A 959 32.98 2.50 -46.00
N GLY A 960 32.57 2.37 -47.26
CA GLY A 960 33.49 2.20 -48.38
C GLY A 960 33.01 2.93 -49.63
N TYR A 961 33.96 3.22 -50.51
CA TYR A 961 33.76 4.03 -51.71
C TYR A 961 33.97 3.20 -52.97
N PRO A 962 33.17 3.42 -54.04
CA PRO A 962 33.33 2.72 -55.30
C PRO A 962 34.62 3.15 -56.01
N TYR A 963 35.53 2.21 -56.18
CA TYR A 963 36.78 2.37 -56.94
C TYR A 963 36.55 2.17 -58.45
N LYS A 964 35.78 1.14 -58.83
CA LYS A 964 35.48 0.84 -60.24
C LYS A 964 34.09 0.24 -60.38
N ILE A 965 33.27 0.81 -61.26
CA ILE A 965 31.85 0.45 -61.42
C ILE A 965 31.60 -0.17 -62.79
N PHE A 966 30.96 -1.34 -62.82
CA PHE A 966 30.47 -2.02 -64.01
C PHE A 966 28.93 -1.90 -64.08
N LYS A 967 28.21 -2.87 -64.67
CA LYS A 967 26.73 -2.82 -64.72
C LYS A 967 26.10 -3.12 -63.35
N ASN A 968 26.26 -4.34 -62.86
CA ASN A 968 25.74 -4.79 -61.55
C ASN A 968 26.86 -5.14 -60.56
N THR A 969 28.13 -5.02 -60.94
CA THR A 969 29.28 -5.28 -60.09
C THR A 969 30.09 -4.02 -59.85
N CYS A 970 30.71 -3.94 -58.67
CA CYS A 970 31.53 -2.80 -58.25
C CYS A 970 32.74 -3.31 -57.46
N PHE A 971 33.89 -2.66 -57.64
CA PHE A 971 35.03 -2.79 -56.74
C PHE A 971 34.98 -1.66 -55.72
N ILE A 972 35.02 -1.98 -54.43
CA ILE A 972 34.90 -1.04 -53.32
C ILE A 972 36.21 -1.03 -52.53
N GLN A 973 36.63 0.16 -52.08
CA GLN A 973 37.83 0.37 -51.26
C GLN A 973 37.52 1.19 -49.99
N GLY A 974 38.42 1.15 -49.01
CA GLY A 974 38.35 1.96 -47.78
C GLY A 974 37.38 1.48 -46.69
N MET A 975 36.70 0.34 -46.88
CA MET A 975 35.84 -0.27 -45.85
C MET A 975 36.59 -1.22 -44.91
N PHE A 976 37.70 -1.77 -45.40
CA PHE A 976 38.57 -2.74 -44.76
C PHE A 976 40.02 -2.40 -45.12
N ASN A 977 40.97 -2.79 -44.28
CA ASN A 977 42.40 -2.57 -44.50
C ASN A 977 43.07 -3.82 -45.07
N THR A 978 42.65 -5.01 -44.65
CA THR A 978 43.29 -6.29 -45.03
C THR A 978 42.39 -7.20 -45.85
N VAL A 979 43.02 -8.13 -46.58
CA VAL A 979 42.33 -9.21 -47.32
C VAL A 979 41.60 -10.17 -46.36
N LEU A 980 42.15 -10.37 -45.16
CA LEU A 980 41.57 -11.25 -44.12
C LEU A 980 40.27 -10.69 -43.54
N GLU A 981 40.21 -9.37 -43.31
CA GLU A 981 38.96 -8.69 -42.94
C GLU A 981 37.87 -8.91 -44.00
N VAL A 982 38.20 -8.72 -45.29
CA VAL A 982 37.23 -8.94 -46.37
C VAL A 982 36.76 -10.40 -46.39
N ALA A 983 37.66 -11.37 -46.24
CA ALA A 983 37.29 -12.79 -46.22
C ALA A 983 36.32 -13.11 -45.06
N LYS A 984 36.55 -12.51 -43.87
CA LYS A 984 35.64 -12.63 -42.71
C LYS A 984 34.25 -12.01 -42.95
N PHE A 985 34.12 -11.10 -43.92
CA PHE A 985 32.84 -10.51 -44.33
C PHE A 985 32.42 -10.93 -45.76
N GLU A 986 32.97 -12.01 -46.32
CA GLU A 986 32.52 -12.52 -47.62
C GLU A 986 31.07 -13.02 -47.52
N GLY A 987 30.26 -12.77 -48.56
CA GLY A 987 28.82 -13.03 -48.52
C GLY A 987 27.99 -12.03 -47.70
N ALA A 988 28.60 -11.11 -46.95
CA ALA A 988 27.86 -10.14 -46.14
C ALA A 988 27.03 -9.16 -46.99
N SER A 989 25.87 -8.75 -46.46
CA SER A 989 24.99 -7.78 -47.14
C SER A 989 25.41 -6.33 -46.89
N ILE A 990 25.40 -5.53 -47.95
CA ILE A 990 25.75 -4.11 -47.96
C ILE A 990 24.65 -3.30 -48.63
N ARG A 991 24.62 -1.99 -48.39
CA ARG A 991 23.67 -1.07 -49.04
C ARG A 991 24.34 0.28 -49.31
N THR A 992 23.97 0.96 -50.39
CA THR A 992 24.39 2.34 -50.61
C THR A 992 23.46 3.35 -49.93
N VAL A 993 23.92 4.61 -49.81
CA VAL A 993 23.08 5.73 -49.38
C VAL A 993 21.87 5.94 -50.31
N SER A 994 22.03 5.68 -51.62
CA SER A 994 20.94 5.68 -52.62
C SER A 994 19.95 4.50 -52.47
N GLY A 995 20.17 3.59 -51.51
CA GLY A 995 19.22 2.54 -51.13
C GLY A 995 19.43 1.17 -51.79
N ILE A 996 20.22 1.12 -52.87
CA ILE A 996 20.54 -0.09 -53.63
C ILE A 996 21.22 -1.12 -52.72
N LYS A 997 20.69 -2.35 -52.65
CA LYS A 997 21.32 -3.45 -51.89
C LYS A 997 22.40 -4.14 -52.70
N GLY A 998 23.32 -4.78 -52.01
CA GLY A 998 24.36 -5.62 -52.61
C GLY A 998 24.96 -6.62 -51.63
N GLN A 999 25.92 -7.40 -52.13
CA GLN A 999 26.62 -8.44 -51.38
C GLN A 999 28.12 -8.40 -51.67
N ILE A 1000 28.95 -8.59 -50.64
CA ILE A 1000 30.40 -8.83 -50.79
C ILE A 1000 30.60 -10.20 -51.45
N LYS A 1001 31.43 -10.27 -52.50
CA LYS A 1001 31.59 -11.49 -53.34
C LYS A 1001 32.99 -12.08 -53.41
N LYS A 1002 34.06 -11.28 -53.28
CA LYS A 1002 35.45 -11.75 -53.08
C LYS A 1002 36.39 -10.59 -52.76
N ALA A 1003 37.42 -10.83 -51.96
CA ALA A 1003 38.55 -9.91 -51.83
C ALA A 1003 39.33 -9.72 -53.14
N LEU A 1004 39.97 -8.55 -53.29
CA LEU A 1004 40.94 -8.25 -54.34
C LEU A 1004 42.36 -8.29 -53.76
N ARG A 1005 43.36 -8.67 -54.58
CA ARG A 1005 44.77 -8.68 -54.14
C ARG A 1005 45.37 -7.28 -54.07
N THR A 1006 44.89 -6.36 -54.92
CA THR A 1006 45.42 -4.99 -55.08
C THR A 1006 44.28 -4.03 -55.48
N PRO A 1007 44.11 -2.89 -54.79
CA PRO A 1007 44.73 -2.52 -53.52
C PRO A 1007 44.28 -3.44 -52.36
N PRO A 1008 45.04 -3.52 -51.25
CA PRO A 1008 44.65 -4.32 -50.07
C PRO A 1008 43.35 -3.79 -49.45
N GLY A 1009 42.57 -4.68 -48.84
CA GLY A 1009 41.27 -4.34 -48.24
C GLY A 1009 40.14 -4.03 -49.24
N ALA A 1010 40.44 -3.87 -50.53
CA ALA A 1010 39.43 -3.71 -51.56
C ALA A 1010 38.77 -5.04 -51.93
N PHE A 1011 37.52 -4.97 -52.40
CA PHE A 1011 36.71 -6.16 -52.68
C PHE A 1011 35.75 -5.97 -53.86
N ARG A 1012 35.41 -7.08 -54.50
CA ARG A 1012 34.32 -7.16 -55.49
C ARG A 1012 33.00 -7.36 -54.76
N ALA A 1013 32.01 -6.55 -55.10
CA ALA A 1013 30.62 -6.69 -54.70
C ALA A 1013 29.68 -6.73 -55.91
N THR A 1014 28.49 -7.29 -55.70
CA THR A 1014 27.38 -7.28 -56.66
C THR A 1014 26.20 -6.51 -56.07
N PHE A 1015 25.50 -5.71 -56.88
CA PHE A 1015 24.39 -4.85 -56.51
C PHE A 1015 23.16 -5.07 -57.40
N GLU A 1016 21.99 -4.68 -56.89
CA GLU A 1016 20.71 -4.73 -57.61
C GLU A 1016 20.72 -3.88 -58.90
N ASP A 1017 21.36 -2.70 -58.86
CA ASP A 1017 21.49 -1.76 -59.98
C ASP A 1017 22.86 -1.06 -59.97
N ARG A 1018 23.17 -0.31 -61.04
CA ARG A 1018 24.43 0.39 -61.25
C ARG A 1018 24.61 1.57 -60.28
N LEU A 1019 25.73 1.55 -59.56
CA LEU A 1019 26.12 2.65 -58.67
C LEU A 1019 26.65 3.87 -59.44
N LEU A 1020 26.70 5.02 -58.76
CA LEU A 1020 27.43 6.21 -59.16
C LEU A 1020 28.78 6.30 -58.42
N MET A 1021 29.78 6.97 -58.98
CA MET A 1021 31.07 7.20 -58.28
C MET A 1021 30.90 8.07 -57.01
N SER A 1022 29.77 8.79 -56.90
CA SER A 1022 29.37 9.56 -55.70
C SER A 1022 28.58 8.75 -54.66
N ASP A 1023 28.26 7.48 -54.92
CA ASP A 1023 27.59 6.64 -53.92
C ASP A 1023 28.54 6.24 -52.81
N ILE A 1024 28.04 6.25 -51.58
CA ILE A 1024 28.74 5.70 -50.42
C ILE A 1024 28.09 4.35 -50.09
N ALA A 1025 28.89 3.28 -50.10
CA ALA A 1025 28.46 1.94 -49.69
C ALA A 1025 28.73 1.75 -48.18
N PHE A 1026 27.84 1.05 -47.48
CA PHE A 1026 28.07 0.69 -46.09
C PHE A 1026 27.61 -0.74 -45.76
N LEU A 1027 28.35 -1.38 -44.86
CA LEU A 1027 27.95 -2.61 -44.16
C LEU A 1027 27.35 -2.22 -42.80
N ARG A 1028 26.23 -2.85 -42.41
CA ARG A 1028 25.60 -2.63 -41.10
C ARG A 1028 25.98 -3.76 -40.15
N SER A 1029 26.85 -3.45 -39.18
CA SER A 1029 27.27 -4.37 -38.13
C SER A 1029 26.71 -3.95 -36.76
N TRP A 1030 26.83 -4.85 -35.80
CA TRP A 1030 26.36 -4.69 -34.43
C TRP A 1030 27.49 -5.14 -33.49
N TYR A 1031 27.86 -4.28 -32.55
CA TYR A 1031 28.94 -4.54 -31.60
C TYR A 1031 28.36 -4.58 -30.18
N PRO A 1032 28.54 -5.66 -29.40
CA PRO A 1032 28.05 -5.73 -28.02
C PRO A 1032 28.79 -4.72 -27.13
N VAL A 1033 28.08 -4.09 -26.19
CA VAL A 1033 28.64 -3.08 -25.29
C VAL A 1033 28.33 -3.45 -23.85
N SER A 1034 29.39 -3.67 -23.06
CA SER A 1034 29.29 -3.90 -21.62
C SER A 1034 28.76 -2.67 -20.88
N VAL A 1035 27.89 -2.95 -19.91
CA VAL A 1035 27.41 -2.01 -18.88
C VAL A 1035 28.54 -1.79 -17.87
N PRO A 1036 28.90 -0.54 -17.52
CA PRO A 1036 29.91 -0.28 -16.49
C PRO A 1036 29.41 -0.72 -15.11
N GLN A 1037 30.24 -1.48 -14.38
CA GLN A 1037 29.96 -1.89 -13.01
C GLN A 1037 30.36 -0.77 -12.03
N LEU A 1038 29.52 0.27 -11.94
CA LEU A 1038 29.63 1.29 -10.88
C LEU A 1038 28.39 1.23 -9.97
N TYR A 1039 28.64 1.08 -8.68
CA TYR A 1039 27.68 1.28 -7.59
C TYR A 1039 28.38 2.13 -6.53
N ASN A 1040 27.77 3.25 -6.14
CA ASN A 1040 28.29 4.17 -5.13
C ASN A 1040 27.11 4.70 -4.27
N PRO A 1041 26.92 4.26 -3.03
CA PRO A 1041 25.78 4.67 -2.20
C PRO A 1041 25.84 6.16 -1.83
N VAL A 1042 24.67 6.78 -1.62
CA VAL A 1042 24.57 8.18 -1.20
C VAL A 1042 24.60 8.27 0.32
N THR A 1043 25.80 8.43 0.87
CA THR A 1043 26.12 8.49 2.32
C THR A 1043 25.89 9.89 2.93
N SER A 1044 24.70 10.47 2.72
CA SER A 1044 24.40 11.85 3.12
C SER A 1044 24.35 12.09 4.63
N LEU A 1045 24.04 11.08 5.46
CA LEU A 1045 23.94 11.24 6.91
C LEU A 1045 25.29 11.15 7.63
N LEU A 1046 26.31 10.56 6.99
CA LEU A 1046 27.69 10.55 7.50
C LEU A 1046 28.39 11.91 7.37
N MET A 1047 27.87 12.81 6.54
CA MET A 1047 28.46 14.14 6.34
C MET A 1047 28.31 15.02 7.61
N PRO A 1048 29.28 15.93 7.90
CA PRO A 1048 29.17 16.87 9.00
C PRO A 1048 27.88 17.68 9.01
N VAL A 1049 27.43 18.05 10.21
CA VAL A 1049 26.24 18.88 10.42
C VAL A 1049 26.31 20.17 9.58
N GLY A 1050 25.21 20.52 8.93
CA GLY A 1050 25.15 21.64 7.97
C GLY A 1050 25.71 21.35 6.56
N GLN A 1051 26.46 20.26 6.34
CA GLN A 1051 26.99 19.89 5.01
C GLN A 1051 26.26 18.71 4.34
N LYS A 1052 25.28 18.09 5.00
CA LYS A 1052 24.54 16.88 4.56
C LYS A 1052 23.93 17.02 3.14
N ASP A 1053 23.30 18.17 2.84
CA ASP A 1053 22.77 18.52 1.51
C ASP A 1053 23.85 18.50 0.40
N THR A 1054 25.12 18.69 0.74
CA THR A 1054 26.19 19.00 -0.23
C THR A 1054 26.91 17.73 -0.74
N TRP A 1055 26.34 16.54 -0.51
CA TRP A 1055 26.92 15.26 -0.97
C TRP A 1055 27.24 15.27 -2.48
N ALA A 1056 28.48 14.92 -2.82
CA ALA A 1056 29.05 15.07 -4.15
C ALA A 1056 29.70 13.79 -4.68
N GLY A 1057 28.95 13.03 -5.48
CA GLY A 1057 29.47 11.87 -6.22
C GLY A 1057 30.23 12.21 -7.50
N MET A 1058 30.40 11.23 -8.38
CA MET A 1058 31.03 11.36 -9.70
C MET A 1058 30.37 12.48 -10.52
N ARG A 1059 31.17 13.45 -10.98
CA ARG A 1059 30.70 14.56 -11.83
C ARG A 1059 30.32 14.08 -13.22
N THR A 1060 29.35 14.75 -13.85
CA THR A 1060 28.96 14.45 -15.24
C THR A 1060 30.04 14.86 -16.25
N LEU A 1061 30.06 14.23 -17.42
CA LEU A 1061 31.00 14.61 -18.50
C LEU A 1061 30.81 16.07 -18.97
N GLY A 1062 29.62 16.65 -18.78
CA GLY A 1062 29.38 18.08 -19.01
C GLY A 1062 30.10 18.97 -18.00
N GLN A 1063 30.00 18.65 -16.70
CA GLN A 1063 30.71 19.36 -15.63
C GLN A 1063 32.22 19.20 -15.78
N LEU A 1064 32.73 17.97 -15.91
CA LEU A 1064 34.17 17.70 -16.09
C LEU A 1064 34.78 18.45 -17.28
N LYS A 1065 34.02 18.66 -18.37
CA LYS A 1065 34.49 19.48 -19.51
C LYS A 1065 34.43 20.97 -19.26
N HIS A 1066 33.52 21.46 -18.41
CA HIS A 1066 33.45 22.86 -18.00
C HIS A 1066 34.59 23.19 -17.02
N ASP A 1067 34.77 22.36 -16.00
CA ASP A 1067 35.80 22.48 -14.96
C ASP A 1067 37.24 22.45 -15.51
N LEU A 1068 37.42 21.90 -16.73
CA LEU A 1068 38.69 21.81 -17.46
C LEU A 1068 38.73 22.67 -18.75
N ASP A 1069 37.73 23.51 -19.02
CA ASP A 1069 37.48 24.26 -20.28
C ASP A 1069 37.70 23.47 -21.60
N ILE A 1070 37.37 22.17 -21.60
CA ILE A 1070 37.52 21.29 -22.77
C ILE A 1070 36.34 21.48 -23.74
N ARG A 1071 36.41 22.55 -24.53
CA ARG A 1071 35.41 22.89 -25.54
C ARG A 1071 35.36 21.86 -26.68
N ASN A 1072 34.18 21.27 -26.90
CA ASN A 1072 33.99 20.14 -27.78
C ASN A 1072 33.82 20.55 -29.26
N LYS A 1073 34.90 20.47 -30.06
CA LYS A 1073 34.86 20.73 -31.52
C LYS A 1073 34.06 19.63 -32.25
N PRO A 1074 32.93 19.93 -32.93
CA PRO A 1074 32.17 18.93 -33.68
C PRO A 1074 32.84 18.56 -35.00
N ASN A 1075 32.63 17.33 -35.48
CA ASN A 1075 33.06 16.93 -36.82
C ASN A 1075 32.20 17.61 -37.90
N GLN A 1076 32.84 18.37 -38.79
CA GLN A 1076 32.23 19.15 -39.86
C GLN A 1076 31.42 18.31 -40.87
N ASP A 1077 31.77 17.03 -41.05
CA ASP A 1077 31.06 16.10 -41.94
C ASP A 1077 29.81 15.50 -41.28
N SER A 1078 29.68 15.63 -39.96
CA SER A 1078 28.51 15.17 -39.19
C SER A 1078 27.47 16.27 -38.96
N LEU A 1079 27.76 17.51 -39.35
CA LEU A 1079 26.82 18.63 -39.27
C LEU A 1079 25.88 18.64 -40.48
N TYR A 1080 24.58 18.69 -40.23
CA TYR A 1080 23.58 18.80 -41.30
C TYR A 1080 23.67 20.16 -41.99
N LYS A 1081 23.68 20.15 -43.33
CA LYS A 1081 23.73 21.33 -44.20
C LYS A 1081 22.54 21.27 -45.18
N PRO A 1082 21.91 22.40 -45.54
CA PRO A 1082 20.78 22.40 -46.46
C PRO A 1082 21.20 21.93 -47.85
N VAL A 1083 20.56 20.86 -48.37
CA VAL A 1083 20.95 20.23 -49.63
C VAL A 1083 20.10 20.74 -50.80
N VAL A 1084 20.60 21.77 -51.48
CA VAL A 1084 20.01 22.28 -52.74
C VAL A 1084 20.24 21.25 -53.85
N ARG A 1085 19.15 20.66 -54.37
CA ARG A 1085 19.21 19.64 -55.43
C ARG A 1085 19.03 20.28 -56.81
N GLN A 1086 20.05 20.21 -57.65
CA GLN A 1086 19.94 20.59 -59.07
C GLN A 1086 19.00 19.65 -59.83
N ILE A 1087 18.30 20.18 -60.85
CA ILE A 1087 17.43 19.39 -61.74
C ILE A 1087 18.30 18.48 -62.59
N ARG A 1088 18.15 17.15 -62.42
CA ARG A 1088 18.85 16.15 -63.23
C ARG A 1088 18.19 16.03 -64.61
N HIS A 1089 18.85 16.59 -65.62
CA HIS A 1089 18.55 16.29 -67.02
C HIS A 1089 19.23 14.98 -67.41
N PHE A 1090 18.44 14.01 -67.89
CA PHE A 1090 18.97 12.74 -68.40
C PHE A 1090 19.30 12.86 -69.89
N ASN A 1091 20.31 12.12 -70.34
CA ASN A 1091 20.66 12.04 -71.76
C ASN A 1091 19.49 11.45 -72.58
N THR A 1092 19.37 11.87 -73.83
CA THR A 1092 18.38 11.33 -74.76
C THR A 1092 18.66 9.87 -75.11
N LEU A 1093 17.62 9.12 -75.50
CA LEU A 1093 17.74 7.69 -75.82
C LEU A 1093 18.59 7.48 -77.07
N HIS A 1094 19.82 7.01 -76.87
CA HIS A 1094 20.74 6.64 -77.96
C HIS A 1094 20.48 5.17 -78.40
N ILE A 1095 19.78 5.00 -79.52
CA ILE A 1095 19.56 3.69 -80.15
C ILE A 1095 20.85 3.27 -80.88
N PRO A 1096 21.40 2.06 -80.65
CA PRO A 1096 22.56 1.56 -81.39
C PRO A 1096 22.33 1.53 -82.90
N LYS A 1097 23.34 1.90 -83.70
CA LYS A 1097 23.22 2.03 -85.17
C LYS A 1097 22.83 0.73 -85.87
N GLU A 1098 23.24 -0.42 -85.34
CA GLU A 1098 22.85 -1.76 -85.82
C GLU A 1098 21.36 -2.00 -85.60
N LEU A 1099 20.86 -1.80 -84.38
CA LEU A 1099 19.44 -1.89 -84.06
C LEU A 1099 18.62 -0.89 -84.90
N GLN A 1100 19.10 0.34 -85.07
CA GLN A 1100 18.46 1.36 -85.92
C GLN A 1100 18.38 0.97 -87.40
N LYS A 1101 19.29 0.12 -87.90
CA LYS A 1101 19.21 -0.49 -89.24
C LYS A 1101 18.18 -1.62 -89.28
N ALA A 1102 18.16 -2.47 -88.25
CA ALA A 1102 17.29 -3.65 -88.15
C ALA A 1102 15.82 -3.34 -87.76
N LEU A 1103 15.53 -2.15 -87.21
CA LEU A 1103 14.17 -1.74 -86.87
C LEU A 1103 13.25 -1.73 -88.13
N PRO A 1104 12.04 -2.30 -88.05
CA PRO A 1104 11.05 -2.22 -89.12
C PRO A 1104 10.76 -0.77 -89.53
N PHE A 1105 10.50 -0.55 -90.83
CA PHE A 1105 10.38 0.79 -91.43
C PHE A 1105 9.47 1.77 -90.65
N LYS A 1106 8.32 1.28 -90.15
CA LYS A 1106 7.37 2.06 -89.34
C LYS A 1106 7.95 2.57 -88.01
N ASN A 1107 8.85 1.81 -87.40
CA ASN A 1107 9.43 2.08 -86.08
C ASN A 1107 10.82 2.76 -86.17
N LYS A 1108 11.37 2.90 -87.37
CA LYS A 1108 12.69 3.51 -87.60
C LYS A 1108 12.60 5.03 -87.31
N PRO A 1109 13.40 5.56 -86.37
CA PRO A 1109 13.26 6.95 -85.96
C PRO A 1109 13.65 7.90 -87.09
N LYS A 1110 12.75 8.84 -87.43
CA LYS A 1110 12.94 9.87 -88.46
C LYS A 1110 13.89 10.99 -88.00
N GLN A 1111 15.09 10.63 -87.56
CA GLN A 1111 16.18 11.57 -87.30
C GLN A 1111 16.64 12.16 -88.63
N MET A 1112 16.15 13.35 -88.97
CA MET A 1112 16.77 14.13 -90.03
C MET A 1112 18.19 14.46 -89.59
N GLN A 1113 19.18 14.11 -90.41
CA GLN A 1113 20.53 14.65 -90.23
C GLN A 1113 20.45 16.18 -90.32
N ALA A 1114 21.27 16.88 -89.53
CA ALA A 1114 21.37 18.33 -89.65
C ALA A 1114 21.73 18.66 -91.11
N LYS A 1115 20.85 19.39 -91.80
CA LYS A 1115 21.07 19.76 -93.21
C LYS A 1115 22.41 20.48 -93.29
N GLY A 1116 23.29 20.02 -94.18
CA GLY A 1116 24.49 20.78 -94.54
C GLY A 1116 24.11 22.19 -95.00
N LYS A 1117 25.05 23.14 -94.92
CA LYS A 1117 24.83 24.53 -95.37
C LYS A 1117 24.17 24.50 -96.75
N THR A 1118 22.92 24.96 -96.84
CA THR A 1118 22.22 25.01 -98.12
C THR A 1118 22.99 25.93 -99.07
N PRO A 1119 23.19 25.55 -100.34
CA PRO A 1119 23.83 26.43 -101.32
C PRO A 1119 22.98 27.70 -101.45
N ARG A 1120 23.66 28.84 -101.69
CA ARG A 1120 23.02 30.17 -101.65
C ARG A 1120 21.81 30.27 -102.60
N ASP A 1121 21.88 29.58 -103.73
CA ASP A 1121 20.87 29.60 -104.79
C ASP A 1121 19.55 28.92 -104.37
N LEU A 1122 19.58 28.10 -103.31
CA LEU A 1122 18.41 27.50 -102.66
C LEU A 1122 18.03 28.18 -101.33
N GLN A 1123 18.74 29.24 -100.92
CA GLN A 1123 18.34 30.08 -99.80
C GLN A 1123 17.44 31.20 -100.32
N ARG A 1124 16.14 31.15 -99.98
CA ARG A 1124 15.26 32.31 -100.16
C ARG A 1124 15.86 33.52 -99.42
N PRO A 1125 15.88 34.72 -100.01
CA PRO A 1125 16.46 35.90 -99.36
C PRO A 1125 15.74 36.15 -98.03
N ALA A 1126 16.49 36.10 -96.94
CA ALA A 1126 15.97 36.33 -95.60
C ALA A 1126 15.78 37.83 -95.36
N VAL A 1127 14.54 38.26 -95.18
CA VAL A 1127 14.22 39.66 -94.85
C VAL A 1127 14.85 40.00 -93.50
N VAL A 1128 15.79 40.95 -93.51
CA VAL A 1128 16.44 41.44 -92.30
C VAL A 1128 15.49 42.42 -91.62
N ARG A 1129 14.89 41.97 -90.51
CA ARG A 1129 13.97 42.78 -89.70
C ARG A 1129 14.61 44.08 -89.22
N GLU A 1130 13.82 45.14 -89.19
CA GLU A 1130 14.26 46.45 -88.70
C GLU A 1130 14.64 46.41 -87.20
N PRO A 1131 15.44 47.37 -86.70
CA PRO A 1131 15.79 47.46 -85.28
C PRO A 1131 14.57 47.53 -84.34
N HIS A 1132 13.45 48.10 -84.79
CA HIS A 1132 12.19 48.10 -84.03
C HIS A 1132 11.51 46.73 -84.04
N GLU A 1133 11.25 46.15 -85.23
CA GLU A 1133 10.68 44.80 -85.38
C GLU A 1133 11.48 43.74 -84.63
N LYS A 1134 12.81 43.86 -84.62
CA LYS A 1134 13.71 42.95 -83.89
C LYS A 1134 13.52 43.04 -82.37
N LYS A 1135 13.26 44.24 -81.83
CA LYS A 1135 12.89 44.42 -80.41
C LYS A 1135 11.50 43.84 -80.12
N VAL A 1136 10.51 44.11 -80.98
CA VAL A 1136 9.15 43.56 -80.84
C VAL A 1136 9.16 42.03 -80.90
N ALA A 1137 9.89 41.44 -81.84
CA ALA A 1137 10.05 39.98 -81.94
C ALA A 1137 10.73 39.38 -80.69
N ALA A 1138 11.83 39.99 -80.21
CA ALA A 1138 12.49 39.53 -78.99
C ALA A 1138 11.59 39.64 -77.74
N LEU A 1139 10.75 40.67 -77.67
CA LEU A 1139 9.74 40.83 -76.62
C LEU A 1139 8.65 39.75 -76.71
N LEU A 1140 8.14 39.45 -77.92
CA LEU A 1140 7.16 38.38 -78.14
C LEU A 1140 7.74 36.99 -77.83
N ASP A 1141 8.98 36.71 -78.23
CA ASP A 1141 9.69 35.48 -77.89
C ASP A 1141 9.84 35.35 -76.36
N ALA A 1142 10.27 36.42 -75.68
CA ALA A 1142 10.38 36.46 -74.22
C ALA A 1142 9.03 36.23 -73.53
N LEU A 1143 7.97 36.95 -73.93
CA LEU A 1143 6.60 36.78 -73.42
C LEU A 1143 6.09 35.35 -73.66
N SER A 1144 6.34 34.76 -74.82
CA SER A 1144 5.97 33.37 -75.13
C SER A 1144 6.67 32.38 -74.20
N SER A 1145 7.94 32.61 -73.86
CA SER A 1145 8.71 31.76 -72.96
C SER A 1145 8.21 31.86 -71.51
N VAL A 1146 7.86 33.06 -71.04
CA VAL A 1146 7.27 33.31 -69.72
C VAL A 1146 5.88 32.68 -69.63
N TYR A 1147 5.06 32.83 -70.68
CA TYR A 1147 3.74 32.20 -70.77
C TYR A 1147 3.82 30.67 -70.78
N ALA A 1148 4.75 30.09 -71.56
CA ALA A 1148 5.00 28.65 -71.57
C ALA A 1148 5.49 28.13 -70.21
N TYR A 1149 6.36 28.88 -69.52
CA TYR A 1149 6.80 28.56 -68.16
C TYR A 1149 5.65 28.64 -67.14
N LYS A 1150 4.84 29.72 -67.17
CA LYS A 1150 3.66 29.90 -66.31
C LYS A 1150 2.66 28.75 -66.52
N ASN A 1151 2.35 28.40 -67.77
CA ASN A 1151 1.48 27.26 -68.09
C ASN A 1151 2.07 25.92 -67.67
N LYS A 1152 3.39 25.71 -67.78
CA LYS A 1152 4.05 24.49 -67.29
C LYS A 1152 4.00 24.38 -65.77
N LYS A 1153 4.19 25.49 -65.05
CA LYS A 1153 4.04 25.57 -63.58
C LYS A 1153 2.60 25.30 -63.16
N ALA A 1154 1.62 25.99 -63.75
CA ALA A 1154 0.19 25.78 -63.47
C ALA A 1154 -0.27 24.34 -63.74
N LYS A 1155 0.18 23.72 -64.86
CA LYS A 1155 -0.12 22.30 -65.14
C LYS A 1155 0.52 21.35 -64.13
N ALA A 1156 1.73 21.64 -63.64
CA ALA A 1156 2.38 20.84 -62.59
C ALA A 1156 1.64 20.97 -61.24
N GLU A 1157 1.18 22.17 -60.89
CA GLU A 1157 0.37 22.44 -59.70
C GLU A 1157 -1.01 21.78 -59.77
N GLN A 1158 -1.71 21.88 -60.91
CA GLN A 1158 -2.96 21.16 -61.17
C GLN A 1158 -2.77 19.64 -61.09
N HIS A 1159 -1.70 19.10 -61.66
CA HIS A 1159 -1.39 17.67 -61.60
C HIS A 1159 -1.04 17.22 -60.16
N ALA A 1160 -0.40 18.07 -59.35
CA ALA A 1160 -0.17 17.79 -57.93
C ALA A 1160 -1.50 17.74 -57.15
N LYS A 1161 -2.34 18.78 -57.27
CA LYS A 1161 -3.67 18.84 -56.65
C LYS A 1161 -4.56 17.67 -57.08
N HIS A 1162 -4.55 17.31 -58.38
CA HIS A 1162 -5.30 16.17 -58.89
C HIS A 1162 -4.80 14.83 -58.34
N LYS A 1163 -3.48 14.66 -58.18
CA LYS A 1163 -2.91 13.45 -57.56
C LYS A 1163 -3.28 13.32 -56.07
N GLU A 1164 -3.36 14.44 -55.35
CA GLU A 1164 -3.82 14.47 -53.95
C GLU A 1164 -5.31 14.17 -53.84
N PHE A 1165 -6.13 14.77 -54.72
CA PHE A 1165 -7.55 14.46 -54.86
C PHE A 1165 -7.81 12.97 -55.17
N LEU A 1166 -7.07 12.38 -56.12
CA LEU A 1166 -7.15 10.95 -56.41
C LEU A 1166 -6.84 10.11 -55.17
N LYS A 1167 -5.76 10.42 -54.45
CA LYS A 1167 -5.39 9.71 -53.20
C LYS A 1167 -6.46 9.85 -52.10
N GLN A 1168 -7.15 10.99 -52.01
CA GLN A 1168 -8.28 11.17 -51.10
C GLN A 1168 -9.50 10.35 -51.55
N LYS A 1169 -9.82 10.37 -52.85
CA LYS A 1169 -10.91 9.58 -53.43
C LYS A 1169 -10.68 8.09 -53.25
N ASP A 1170 -9.47 7.58 -53.51
CA ASP A 1170 -9.10 6.17 -53.30
C ASP A 1170 -9.35 5.73 -51.85
N LYS A 1171 -9.08 6.59 -50.86
CA LYS A 1171 -9.38 6.35 -49.44
C LYS A 1171 -10.90 6.31 -49.19
N GLN A 1172 -11.65 7.28 -49.71
CA GLN A 1172 -13.11 7.32 -49.58
C GLN A 1172 -13.79 6.13 -50.25
N ASP A 1173 -13.35 5.74 -51.44
CA ASP A 1173 -13.89 4.59 -52.17
C ASP A 1173 -13.54 3.27 -51.45
N ALA A 1174 -12.34 3.15 -50.84
CA ALA A 1174 -11.99 2.02 -49.98
C ALA A 1174 -12.84 1.96 -48.68
N GLU A 1175 -13.16 3.10 -48.07
CA GLU A 1175 -14.07 3.18 -46.92
C GLU A 1175 -15.52 2.84 -47.31
N ARG A 1176 -16.00 3.31 -48.48
CA ARG A 1176 -17.31 2.91 -49.02
C ARG A 1176 -17.38 1.41 -49.30
N GLN A 1177 -16.32 0.81 -49.85
CA GLN A 1177 -16.23 -0.64 -50.04
C GLN A 1177 -16.23 -1.43 -48.73
N LYS A 1178 -15.70 -0.90 -47.62
CA LYS A 1178 -15.82 -1.54 -46.29
C LYS A 1178 -17.28 -1.53 -45.81
N ARG A 1179 -17.94 -0.37 -45.84
CA ARG A 1179 -19.37 -0.24 -45.44
C ARG A 1179 -20.26 -1.19 -46.24
N LEU A 1180 -20.13 -1.21 -47.57
CA LEU A 1180 -20.88 -2.12 -48.44
C LEU A 1180 -20.61 -3.62 -48.14
N LYS A 1181 -19.39 -3.99 -47.76
CA LYS A 1181 -19.06 -5.37 -47.34
C LYS A 1181 -19.70 -5.71 -45.99
N GLU A 1182 -19.75 -4.78 -45.04
CA GLU A 1182 -20.40 -4.96 -43.74
C GLU A 1182 -21.93 -5.03 -43.86
N GLU A 1183 -22.54 -4.15 -44.65
CA GLU A 1183 -23.97 -4.17 -44.97
C GLU A 1183 -24.35 -5.48 -45.65
N ARG A 1184 -23.60 -5.91 -46.66
CA ARG A 1184 -23.81 -7.21 -47.34
C ARG A 1184 -23.63 -8.40 -46.37
N LYS A 1185 -22.72 -8.30 -45.40
CA LYS A 1185 -22.56 -9.30 -44.32
C LYS A 1185 -23.73 -9.29 -43.32
N LYS A 1186 -24.29 -8.11 -43.00
CA LYS A 1186 -25.50 -7.95 -42.18
C LYS A 1186 -26.73 -8.53 -42.88
N THR A 1187 -26.96 -8.23 -44.16
CA THR A 1187 -28.10 -8.75 -44.92
C THR A 1187 -28.03 -10.26 -45.12
N PHE A 1188 -26.88 -10.83 -45.49
CA PHE A 1188 -26.74 -12.30 -45.56
C PHE A 1188 -26.89 -12.99 -44.20
N ARG A 1189 -26.41 -12.40 -43.09
CA ARG A 1189 -26.69 -12.90 -41.74
C ARG A 1189 -28.20 -12.91 -41.43
N ALA A 1190 -28.91 -11.84 -41.77
CA ALA A 1190 -30.35 -11.74 -41.56
C ALA A 1190 -31.14 -12.71 -42.45
N MET A 1191 -30.73 -12.93 -43.70
CA MET A 1191 -31.34 -13.93 -44.58
C MET A 1191 -31.08 -15.35 -44.09
N GLY A 1192 -29.84 -15.72 -43.76
CA GLY A 1192 -29.52 -17.02 -43.20
C GLY A 1192 -30.20 -17.31 -41.85
N GLN A 1193 -30.44 -16.29 -41.02
CA GLN A 1193 -31.29 -16.43 -39.82
C GLN A 1193 -32.78 -16.63 -40.16
N LYS A 1194 -33.31 -15.94 -41.18
CA LYS A 1194 -34.68 -16.16 -41.67
C LYS A 1194 -34.84 -17.56 -42.28
N GLU A 1195 -33.86 -18.04 -43.02
CA GLU A 1195 -33.83 -19.39 -43.62
C GLU A 1195 -33.70 -20.47 -42.55
N LYS A 1196 -32.78 -20.34 -41.58
CA LYS A 1196 -32.72 -21.26 -40.42
C LYS A 1196 -34.01 -21.25 -39.60
N LYS A 1197 -34.70 -20.10 -39.48
CA LYS A 1197 -36.05 -20.05 -38.86
C LYS A 1197 -37.11 -20.77 -39.71
N LYS A 1198 -37.12 -20.58 -41.03
CA LYS A 1198 -38.01 -21.32 -41.95
C LYS A 1198 -37.79 -22.84 -41.87
N LEU A 1199 -36.54 -23.29 -41.93
CA LEU A 1199 -36.17 -24.70 -41.81
C LEU A 1199 -36.55 -25.30 -40.46
N LYS A 1200 -36.31 -24.58 -39.35
CA LYS A 1200 -36.82 -25.02 -38.02
C LYS A 1200 -38.34 -25.02 -37.92
N SER A 1201 -39.06 -24.18 -38.66
CA SER A 1201 -40.54 -24.23 -38.73
C SER A 1201 -41.09 -25.31 -39.66
N SER A 1202 -40.34 -25.78 -40.66
CA SER A 1202 -40.76 -26.92 -41.50
C SER A 1202 -40.34 -28.27 -40.91
N LEU A 1203 -39.34 -28.30 -40.04
CA LEU A 1203 -38.95 -29.50 -39.26
C LEU A 1203 -39.83 -29.73 -38.02
N LYS A 1204 -40.59 -28.72 -37.56
CA LYS A 1204 -41.76 -28.99 -36.71
C LYS A 1204 -42.90 -29.48 -37.60
N GLY A 1205 -42.97 -30.80 -37.78
CA GLY A 1205 -44.08 -31.46 -38.46
C GLY A 1205 -45.44 -31.12 -37.85
N ALA A 1206 -46.50 -31.34 -38.62
CA ALA A 1206 -47.85 -31.16 -38.11
C ALA A 1206 -48.13 -32.13 -36.96
N SER A 1207 -48.63 -31.61 -35.85
CA SER A 1207 -49.35 -32.43 -34.87
C SER A 1207 -50.55 -33.05 -35.59
N LYS A 1208 -50.61 -34.38 -35.66
CA LYS A 1208 -51.88 -35.07 -35.87
C LYS A 1208 -52.74 -34.75 -34.64
N ASP A 1209 -53.89 -34.14 -34.87
CA ASP A 1209 -55.15 -34.37 -34.14
C ASP A 1209 -56.24 -33.53 -34.82
N ASN A 1210 -57.17 -34.25 -35.46
CA ASN A 1210 -58.45 -33.83 -36.08
C ASN A 1210 -58.55 -32.40 -36.66
#